data_AF-G3QS75-F1
#
_entry.id   AF-G3QS75-F1
#
_cell.length_a   1.000
_cell.length_b   1.000
_cell.length_c   1.000
_cell.angle_alpha   90.00
_cell.angle_beta   90.00
_cell.angle_gamma   90.00
#
_symmetry.space_group_name_H-M   'P 1'
#
loop_
_entity.id
_entity.type
_entity.pdbx_description
1 polymer ?
#
loop_
_entity_poly.entity_id
_entity_poly.type
_entity_poly.pdbx_seq_one_letter_code
_entity_poly.pdbx_strand_id
1 'polypeptide(L)'
;MDGKRRPGPGPGVPPKRARGGLWDDDDAPRPSQFEEDLALMEEMEAEHRLQEQEEEELQSVLEGVADGQVPPSAIDPRWLRPTPPALDPQTEPLIFQQLEIDHYVGPAQPVPGGPPPSRGSVPVLRAFGVTDEGFSVCCHIHGFAPYFYTPAPPGFGPEHMGDLQRELNLAISRDNRGGKELTGPAVLAVELCSRESMFGYHGHGPSPFLRITVALPRLVAPARRLLEQGIRVAGLGTPSFAPYEANVDFEIRYGLCLTSPPPPGSWWTRTSSAATQCQLEADVLWSDVVSHPPEGPWQRIAPLRVLSFDIECAGRKGIFPEPERDPVIQICSLGLRWGEPEPFLRLALTLRPCAPILGAKVQSYEKEEDLLQAWSTFIRIMDPDVITGYNIQNFDLPYLISRAQTLKVQTFPFLGRVAGLRSNIRDSSFQSKQTGRRDTKVVSMVGRVQMDMLQVLLREYKLRSYTLNAVSFHFLGEQKEDVQHSIITDLQNGNDQTRRRLAVYCLKDAYLPLRLLERLMVLVNAVEMARVTGVPLSYLLSRGQQVKVVSQLLRQAMHEGLLMPVVKSEGGEDYTGATVIEPLKGYYDVPIATLDFSSLYPSIMMAHNLCYTTLLRPGTAHKLGLTEDQFIRTPTGDEFVKTSVRKGLLPQILENLLSARKRAKAELAKETDPLRRQVLDGRQLALKVSANSVYGFTGAQVGKLPCLEISQSVTGFGRQMIEKTKQLVESKYTVENGYSTSAKVVYGDTDSVMCRFGVSSVAEAMALGREAADWVSGHFPSPIRLEFEKVYFPYLLISKKRYAGLLFSSRPDAHDRMDCKGLEAVRRDNCPLVANLVTASLRRLLIDRCADLFPPGPGAAPGAPGLPLLSLAKRTPPPPAGPHTHDVSTSGSWQWALGLGFPPATPISIPAASNCPQTPSALPSPHTSPGESLVLAPRPPACPCWNSAPGSRSSVS
;
A
#
# COMPACT_ATOMS: atom_id res chain seq x y z
N MET A 1 -22.47 58.94 2.70
CA MET A 1 -22.23 59.84 1.55
C MET A 1 -21.33 59.12 0.56
N ASP A 2 -21.43 59.51 -0.71
CA ASP A 2 -20.50 59.26 -1.82
C ASP A 2 -20.10 57.82 -2.15
N GLY A 3 -20.79 57.27 -3.16
CA GLY A 3 -20.36 56.07 -3.87
C GLY A 3 -19.69 56.39 -5.22
N LYS A 4 -19.18 55.35 -5.88
CA LYS A 4 -18.86 55.35 -7.32
C LYS A 4 -19.22 54.01 -7.93
N ARG A 5 -20.26 53.98 -8.78
CA ARG A 5 -20.62 52.80 -9.59
C ARG A 5 -19.55 52.55 -10.66
N ARG A 6 -19.25 51.28 -10.94
CA ARG A 6 -18.62 50.82 -12.19
C ARG A 6 -19.64 49.98 -12.98
N PRO A 7 -19.57 49.96 -14.32
CA PRO A 7 -20.61 49.32 -15.14
C PRO A 7 -20.51 47.79 -15.13
N GLY A 8 -21.65 47.11 -15.26
CA GLY A 8 -21.71 45.66 -15.42
C GLY A 8 -21.43 45.21 -16.85
N PRO A 9 -21.01 43.95 -17.07
CA PRO A 9 -20.83 43.37 -18.40
C PRO A 9 -22.17 43.04 -19.06
N GLY A 10 -22.23 43.16 -20.40
CA GLY A 10 -23.42 42.85 -21.20
C GLY A 10 -23.68 41.34 -21.37
N PRO A 11 -24.83 40.96 -21.96
CA PRO A 11 -25.22 39.57 -22.15
C PRO A 11 -24.37 38.90 -23.25
N GLY A 12 -23.91 37.67 -23.00
CA GLY A 12 -23.22 36.87 -24.02
C GLY A 12 -22.04 35.99 -23.57
N VAL A 13 -21.70 35.94 -22.28
CA VAL A 13 -20.61 35.09 -21.76
C VAL A 13 -21.17 34.11 -20.72
N PRO A 14 -20.96 32.77 -20.86
CA PRO A 14 -21.40 31.81 -19.86
C PRO A 14 -20.59 31.98 -18.56
N PRO A 15 -21.20 31.78 -17.38
CA PRO A 15 -20.53 32.05 -16.11
C PRO A 15 -19.42 31.03 -15.85
N LYS A 16 -18.17 31.49 -15.80
CA LYS A 16 -17.08 30.71 -15.20
C LYS A 16 -17.38 30.51 -13.72
N ARG A 17 -17.41 29.25 -13.26
CA ARG A 17 -17.41 28.92 -11.81
C ARG A 17 -16.24 29.66 -11.14
N ALA A 18 -16.56 30.55 -10.20
CA ALA A 18 -15.54 31.20 -9.39
C ALA A 18 -14.88 30.17 -8.46
N ARG A 19 -13.55 30.19 -8.34
CA ARG A 19 -12.88 29.55 -7.21
C ARG A 19 -13.26 30.34 -5.95
N GLY A 20 -13.90 29.68 -4.99
CA GLY A 20 -14.19 30.27 -3.69
C GLY A 20 -12.90 30.73 -3.02
N GLY A 21 -12.92 31.96 -2.50
CA GLY A 21 -11.84 32.48 -1.67
C GLY A 21 -11.89 31.87 -0.26
N LEU A 22 -10.80 32.02 0.48
CA LEU A 22 -10.78 31.79 1.92
C LEU A 22 -11.89 32.60 2.62
N TRP A 23 -12.54 31.98 3.62
CA TRP A 23 -13.59 32.55 4.50
C TRP A 23 -14.99 32.72 3.87
N ASP A 24 -15.70 31.61 3.73
CA ASP A 24 -17.17 31.55 3.89
C ASP A 24 -17.49 30.24 4.64
N ASP A 25 -17.92 30.36 5.90
CA ASP A 25 -18.44 29.25 6.71
C ASP A 25 -19.94 29.10 6.42
N ASP A 26 -20.28 28.48 5.29
CA ASP A 26 -21.62 27.94 5.05
C ASP A 26 -21.66 26.50 5.58
N ASP A 27 -22.54 26.25 6.55
CA ASP A 27 -22.72 25.00 7.31
C ASP A 27 -23.35 23.85 6.47
N ALA A 28 -22.91 23.69 5.23
CA ALA A 28 -23.16 22.50 4.43
C ALA A 28 -22.24 21.37 4.95
N PRO A 29 -22.78 20.22 5.42
CA PRO A 29 -21.94 19.12 5.86
C PRO A 29 -21.06 18.66 4.70
N ARG A 30 -19.72 18.73 4.89
CA ARG A 30 -18.76 18.29 3.88
C ARG A 30 -19.07 16.83 3.52
N PRO A 31 -19.14 16.47 2.22
CA PRO A 31 -19.40 15.09 1.83
C PRO A 31 -18.36 14.17 2.45
N SER A 32 -18.80 13.00 2.91
CA SER A 32 -17.89 11.96 3.36
C SER A 32 -17.01 11.48 2.20
N GLN A 33 -15.82 10.96 2.47
CA GLN A 33 -14.93 10.43 1.41
C GLN A 33 -15.64 9.40 0.50
N PHE A 34 -16.62 8.66 1.00
CA PHE A 34 -17.44 7.73 0.21
C PHE A 34 -18.47 8.45 -0.68
N GLU A 35 -19.02 9.59 -0.25
CA GLU A 35 -19.86 10.44 -1.12
C GLU A 35 -19.01 11.19 -2.15
N GLU A 36 -17.78 11.57 -1.82
CA GLU A 36 -16.80 12.06 -2.79
C GLU A 36 -16.45 10.95 -3.79
N ASP A 37 -16.14 9.74 -3.34
CA ASP A 37 -15.85 8.58 -4.21
C ASP A 37 -17.05 8.23 -5.12
N LEU A 38 -18.30 8.31 -4.64
CA LEU A 38 -19.50 8.10 -5.45
C LEU A 38 -19.84 9.27 -6.39
N ALA A 39 -19.60 10.52 -5.98
CA ALA A 39 -19.72 11.67 -6.86
C ALA A 39 -18.64 11.62 -7.97
N LEU A 40 -17.45 11.13 -7.66
CA LEU A 40 -16.40 10.84 -8.64
C LEU A 40 -16.80 9.69 -9.58
N MET A 41 -17.56 8.70 -9.13
CA MET A 41 -18.18 7.70 -10.02
C MET A 41 -19.26 8.33 -10.90
N GLU A 42 -20.12 9.20 -10.36
CA GLU A 42 -21.13 9.95 -11.15
C GLU A 42 -20.47 10.84 -12.22
N GLU A 43 -19.37 11.53 -11.88
CA GLU A 43 -18.54 12.30 -12.82
C GLU A 43 -17.87 11.39 -13.85
N MET A 44 -17.27 10.25 -13.45
CA MET A 44 -16.64 9.31 -14.38
C MET A 44 -17.64 8.65 -15.33
N GLU A 45 -18.84 8.28 -14.86
CA GLU A 45 -19.89 7.76 -15.73
C GLU A 45 -20.47 8.85 -16.64
N ALA A 46 -20.54 10.11 -16.19
CA ALA A 46 -20.99 11.23 -17.02
C ALA A 46 -19.94 11.59 -18.09
N GLU A 47 -18.65 11.56 -17.73
CA GLU A 47 -17.54 11.60 -18.71
C GLU A 47 -17.64 10.42 -19.67
N HIS A 48 -17.91 9.21 -19.20
CA HIS A 48 -18.08 8.01 -20.05
C HIS A 48 -19.26 8.18 -21.02
N ARG A 49 -20.40 8.74 -20.59
CA ARG A 49 -21.56 8.99 -21.49
C ARG A 49 -21.31 10.11 -22.50
N LEU A 50 -20.57 11.15 -22.10
CA LEU A 50 -20.11 12.19 -23.03
C LEU A 50 -19.08 11.63 -24.02
N GLN A 51 -18.21 10.72 -23.57
CA GLN A 51 -17.27 9.99 -24.41
C GLN A 51 -17.98 9.02 -25.34
N GLU A 52 -19.00 8.27 -24.91
CA GLU A 52 -19.83 7.41 -25.79
C GLU A 52 -20.53 8.24 -26.90
N GLN A 53 -20.95 9.47 -26.60
CA GLN A 53 -21.50 10.39 -27.60
C GLN A 53 -20.44 10.97 -28.56
N GLU A 54 -19.25 11.31 -28.05
CA GLU A 54 -18.10 11.66 -28.90
C GLU A 54 -17.56 10.43 -29.68
N GLU A 55 -17.74 9.20 -29.18
CA GLU A 55 -17.35 7.93 -29.79
C GLU A 55 -18.24 7.57 -30.98
N GLU A 56 -19.55 7.84 -30.96
CA GLU A 56 -20.39 7.69 -32.16
C GLU A 56 -19.92 8.62 -33.30
N GLU A 57 -19.39 9.81 -33.00
CA GLU A 57 -18.76 10.68 -33.99
C GLU A 57 -17.34 10.18 -34.38
N LEU A 58 -16.52 9.74 -33.41
CA LEU A 58 -15.12 9.32 -33.60
C LEU A 58 -14.96 7.91 -34.19
N GLN A 59 -15.92 6.99 -34.03
CA GLN A 59 -15.88 5.66 -34.66
C GLN A 59 -15.91 5.80 -36.19
N SER A 60 -16.67 6.77 -36.73
CA SER A 60 -16.65 7.11 -38.16
C SER A 60 -15.26 7.59 -38.65
N VAL A 61 -14.44 8.13 -37.74
CA VAL A 61 -13.07 8.56 -38.01
C VAL A 61 -12.08 7.41 -37.81
N LEU A 62 -12.26 6.55 -36.81
CA LEU A 62 -11.41 5.38 -36.54
C LEU A 62 -11.58 4.27 -37.58
N GLU A 63 -12.76 4.12 -38.19
CA GLU A 63 -12.97 3.23 -39.33
C GLU A 63 -12.37 3.79 -40.64
N GLY A 64 -12.21 5.12 -40.74
CA GLY A 64 -11.65 5.80 -41.92
C GLY A 64 -10.14 6.10 -41.86
N VAL A 65 -9.58 6.24 -40.66
CA VAL A 65 -8.13 6.35 -40.45
C VAL A 65 -7.56 4.94 -40.40
N ALA A 66 -6.85 4.56 -41.46
CA ALA A 66 -5.99 3.38 -41.42
C ALA A 66 -5.05 3.50 -40.21
N ASP A 67 -5.32 2.70 -39.16
CA ASP A 67 -4.50 2.59 -37.95
C ASP A 67 -3.04 2.52 -38.39
N GLY A 68 -2.22 3.49 -37.97
CA GLY A 68 -0.96 3.84 -38.64
C GLY A 68 -0.03 2.63 -38.68
N GLN A 69 -0.10 1.85 -39.77
CA GLN A 69 0.32 0.46 -39.73
C GLN A 69 1.83 0.39 -39.55
N VAL A 70 2.24 0.13 -38.30
CA VAL A 70 3.57 -0.39 -38.00
C VAL A 70 3.70 -1.64 -38.88
N PRO A 71 4.56 -1.64 -39.91
CA PRO A 71 4.54 -2.69 -40.90
C PRO A 71 4.78 -4.03 -40.19
N PRO A 72 4.17 -5.15 -40.61
CA PRO A 72 4.27 -6.42 -39.88
C PRO A 72 5.71 -6.87 -39.59
N SER A 73 6.67 -6.47 -40.43
CA SER A 73 8.12 -6.68 -40.27
C SER A 73 8.77 -5.88 -39.14
N ALA A 74 8.13 -4.83 -38.63
CA ALA A 74 8.62 -3.99 -37.53
C ALA A 74 8.15 -4.50 -36.15
N ILE A 75 7.06 -5.27 -36.08
CA ILE A 75 6.61 -5.95 -34.85
C ILE A 75 7.60 -7.06 -34.51
N ASP A 76 8.15 -7.05 -33.30
CA ASP A 76 9.02 -8.14 -32.84
C ASP A 76 8.13 -9.29 -32.32
N PRO A 77 8.26 -10.54 -32.83
CA PRO A 77 7.43 -11.65 -32.38
C PRO A 77 7.50 -11.91 -30.87
N ARG A 78 8.60 -11.51 -30.21
CA ARG A 78 8.75 -11.62 -28.75
C ARG A 78 7.78 -10.73 -27.96
N TRP A 79 7.20 -9.71 -28.60
CA TRP A 79 6.23 -8.82 -27.96
C TRP A 79 4.86 -9.46 -27.77
N LEU A 80 4.43 -10.36 -28.66
CA LEU A 80 3.09 -10.95 -28.55
C LEU A 80 3.00 -11.92 -27.37
N ARG A 81 1.80 -12.08 -26.81
CA ARG A 81 1.47 -13.19 -25.90
C ARG A 81 1.41 -14.51 -26.69
N PRO A 82 1.64 -15.67 -26.05
CA PRO A 82 1.42 -16.96 -26.70
C PRO A 82 -0.04 -17.07 -27.15
N THR A 83 -0.30 -17.70 -28.30
CA THR A 83 -1.68 -17.90 -28.79
C THR A 83 -2.41 -18.89 -27.89
N PRO A 84 -3.63 -18.58 -27.40
CA PRO A 84 -4.41 -19.54 -26.61
C PRO A 84 -4.81 -20.75 -27.48
N PRO A 85 -4.96 -21.93 -26.87
CA PRO A 85 -5.60 -23.07 -27.54
C PRO A 85 -7.09 -22.75 -27.82
N ALA A 86 -7.70 -23.52 -28.71
CA ALA A 86 -9.15 -23.45 -28.94
C ALA A 86 -9.87 -24.08 -27.73
N LEU A 87 -10.21 -23.24 -26.75
CA LEU A 87 -10.88 -23.64 -25.51
C LEU A 87 -12.38 -23.86 -25.76
N ASP A 88 -12.93 -25.00 -25.32
CA ASP A 88 -14.38 -25.30 -25.41
C ASP A 88 -15.11 -24.97 -24.09
N PRO A 89 -15.96 -23.93 -24.03
CA PRO A 89 -16.67 -23.55 -22.81
C PRO A 89 -17.64 -24.60 -22.27
N GLN A 90 -18.03 -25.60 -23.07
CA GLN A 90 -18.92 -26.67 -22.62
C GLN A 90 -18.20 -27.80 -21.87
N THR A 91 -16.88 -27.92 -22.04
CA THR A 91 -16.10 -29.04 -21.49
C THR A 91 -14.87 -28.62 -20.67
N GLU A 92 -14.33 -27.41 -20.88
CA GLU A 92 -13.09 -26.94 -20.26
C GLU A 92 -13.31 -25.75 -19.30
N PRO A 93 -12.68 -25.75 -18.11
CA PRO A 93 -12.77 -24.64 -17.16
C PRO A 93 -11.78 -23.51 -17.50
N LEU A 94 -12.21 -22.26 -17.38
CA LEU A 94 -11.34 -21.09 -17.47
C LEU A 94 -10.73 -20.75 -16.10
N ILE A 95 -9.44 -21.05 -15.90
CA ILE A 95 -8.72 -20.83 -14.64
C ILE A 95 -7.66 -19.73 -14.83
N PHE A 96 -7.77 -18.63 -14.08
CA PHE A 96 -6.83 -17.51 -14.18
C PHE A 96 -6.65 -16.77 -12.85
N GLN A 97 -5.53 -16.08 -12.69
CA GLN A 97 -5.28 -15.17 -11.56
C GLN A 97 -5.75 -13.76 -11.91
N GLN A 98 -6.80 -13.26 -11.24
CA GLN A 98 -7.21 -11.86 -11.33
C GLN A 98 -6.18 -10.90 -10.72
N LEU A 99 -6.06 -9.70 -11.30
CA LEU A 99 -5.16 -8.62 -10.87
C LEU A 99 -5.92 -7.34 -10.52
N GLU A 100 -6.88 -6.99 -11.37
CA GLU A 100 -7.70 -5.80 -11.26
C GLU A 100 -9.17 -6.16 -11.46
N ILE A 101 -10.03 -5.48 -10.70
CA ILE A 101 -11.48 -5.54 -10.84
C ILE A 101 -12.00 -4.12 -11.02
N ASP A 102 -13.01 -4.00 -11.87
CA ASP A 102 -13.64 -2.75 -12.30
C ASP A 102 -15.14 -3.01 -12.52
N HIS A 103 -15.95 -1.96 -12.66
CA HIS A 103 -17.35 -2.12 -13.07
C HIS A 103 -17.73 -1.10 -14.15
N TYR A 104 -18.71 -1.46 -14.97
CA TYR A 104 -19.31 -0.56 -15.94
C TYR A 104 -20.83 -0.73 -15.95
N VAL A 105 -21.53 0.27 -16.49
CA VAL A 105 -22.98 0.25 -16.66
C VAL A 105 -23.26 -0.05 -18.13
N GLY A 106 -23.75 -1.26 -18.41
CA GLY A 106 -24.02 -1.74 -19.78
C GLY A 106 -25.50 -2.00 -20.05
N PRO A 107 -25.91 -2.20 -21.32
CA PRO A 107 -27.24 -2.70 -21.64
C PRO A 107 -27.42 -4.11 -21.08
N ALA A 108 -28.63 -4.46 -20.64
CA ALA A 108 -28.95 -5.81 -20.17
C ALA A 108 -28.85 -6.85 -21.30
N GLN A 109 -27.68 -7.48 -21.45
CA GLN A 109 -27.47 -8.59 -22.38
C GLN A 109 -28.03 -9.89 -21.78
N PRO A 110 -28.75 -10.71 -22.57
CA PRO A 110 -29.30 -11.98 -22.09
C PRO A 110 -28.19 -13.04 -21.96
N VAL A 111 -27.75 -13.32 -20.73
CA VAL A 111 -26.86 -14.43 -20.41
C VAL A 111 -27.70 -15.71 -20.22
N PRO A 112 -27.33 -16.87 -20.80
CA PRO A 112 -28.09 -18.12 -20.63
C PRO A 112 -28.21 -18.51 -19.15
N GLY A 113 -29.42 -18.79 -18.67
CA GLY A 113 -29.70 -19.09 -17.25
C GLY A 113 -29.80 -17.86 -16.34
N GLY A 114 -29.47 -16.66 -16.83
CA GLY A 114 -29.71 -15.41 -16.12
C GLY A 114 -31.19 -14.98 -16.11
N PRO A 115 -31.57 -13.99 -15.26
CA PRO A 115 -32.90 -13.41 -15.30
C PRO A 115 -33.19 -12.73 -16.66
N PRO A 116 -34.46 -12.66 -17.11
CA PRO A 116 -34.79 -12.06 -18.39
C PRO A 116 -34.37 -10.57 -18.44
N PRO A 117 -33.84 -10.08 -19.57
CA PRO A 117 -33.27 -8.74 -19.65
C PRO A 117 -34.33 -7.67 -19.36
N SER A 118 -34.06 -6.86 -18.34
CA SER A 118 -34.82 -5.62 -18.10
C SER A 118 -34.51 -4.61 -19.21
N ARG A 119 -35.46 -3.72 -19.53
CA ARG A 119 -35.30 -2.70 -20.59
C ARG A 119 -34.44 -1.50 -20.15
N GLY A 120 -33.37 -1.73 -19.39
CA GLY A 120 -32.54 -0.68 -18.82
C GLY A 120 -31.11 -1.14 -18.57
N SER A 121 -30.26 -0.20 -18.18
CA SER A 121 -28.85 -0.45 -17.92
C SER A 121 -28.63 -1.21 -16.62
N VAL A 122 -27.63 -2.09 -16.60
CA VAL A 122 -27.26 -2.94 -15.46
C VAL A 122 -25.77 -2.78 -15.14
N PRO A 123 -25.36 -2.94 -13.88
CA PRO A 123 -23.95 -2.94 -13.51
C PRO A 123 -23.36 -4.33 -13.82
N VAL A 124 -22.24 -4.33 -14.55
CA VAL A 124 -21.47 -5.54 -14.88
C VAL A 124 -20.06 -5.34 -14.33
N LEU A 125 -19.52 -6.34 -13.63
CA LEU A 125 -18.13 -6.29 -13.16
C LEU A 125 -17.19 -6.88 -14.21
N ARG A 126 -16.00 -6.30 -14.34
CA ARG A 126 -14.91 -6.83 -15.16
C ARG A 126 -13.78 -7.30 -14.25
N ALA A 127 -13.38 -8.57 -14.38
CA ALA A 127 -12.17 -9.10 -13.77
C ALA A 127 -11.10 -9.32 -14.83
N PHE A 128 -9.98 -8.60 -14.71
CA PHE A 128 -8.83 -8.74 -15.61
C PHE A 128 -7.75 -9.59 -14.95
N GLY A 129 -7.14 -10.50 -15.71
CA GLY A 129 -6.10 -11.37 -15.17
C GLY A 129 -5.38 -12.22 -16.22
N VAL A 130 -4.63 -13.21 -15.72
CA VAL A 130 -3.69 -14.01 -16.52
C VAL A 130 -3.78 -15.50 -16.14
N THR A 131 -3.76 -16.40 -17.12
CA THR A 131 -3.68 -17.86 -16.87
C THR A 131 -2.27 -18.30 -16.44
N ASP A 132 -2.09 -19.56 -16.02
CA ASP A 132 -0.78 -20.10 -15.62
C ASP A 132 0.21 -20.14 -16.81
N GLU A 133 -0.30 -20.25 -18.04
CA GLU A 133 0.43 -20.23 -19.31
C GLU A 133 0.72 -18.80 -19.84
N GLY A 134 0.10 -17.77 -19.25
CA GLY A 134 0.33 -16.37 -19.62
C GLY A 134 -0.67 -15.74 -20.60
N PHE A 135 -1.83 -16.36 -20.86
CA PHE A 135 -2.89 -15.75 -21.68
C PHE A 135 -3.60 -14.62 -20.91
N SER A 136 -3.91 -13.49 -21.56
CA SER A 136 -4.69 -12.42 -20.92
C SER A 136 -6.19 -12.67 -21.02
N VAL A 137 -6.88 -12.50 -19.88
CA VAL A 137 -8.30 -12.80 -19.69
C VAL A 137 -9.06 -11.56 -19.24
N CYS A 138 -10.20 -11.28 -19.88
CA CYS A 138 -11.26 -10.44 -19.34
C CYS A 138 -12.50 -11.30 -19.08
N CYS A 139 -12.97 -11.30 -17.83
CA CYS A 139 -14.20 -11.98 -17.43
C CYS A 139 -15.25 -10.94 -17.03
N HIS A 140 -16.36 -10.90 -17.78
CA HIS A 140 -17.53 -10.08 -17.50
C HIS A 140 -18.49 -10.86 -16.60
N ILE A 141 -18.77 -10.31 -15.43
CA ILE A 141 -19.53 -10.95 -14.36
C ILE A 141 -20.88 -10.25 -14.22
N HIS A 142 -21.94 -10.99 -14.55
CA HIS A 142 -23.30 -10.47 -14.68
C HIS A 142 -24.18 -10.78 -13.47
N GLY A 143 -25.28 -10.02 -13.32
CA GLY A 143 -26.36 -10.34 -12.39
C GLY A 143 -26.13 -9.97 -10.92
N PHE A 144 -25.05 -9.26 -10.59
CA PHE A 144 -24.78 -8.79 -9.22
C PHE A 144 -25.27 -7.36 -9.01
N ALA A 145 -26.29 -7.17 -8.16
CA ALA A 145 -26.87 -5.85 -7.86
C ALA A 145 -26.38 -5.30 -6.50
N PRO A 146 -26.10 -3.99 -6.39
CA PRO A 146 -25.71 -3.37 -5.12
C PRO A 146 -26.85 -3.37 -4.10
N TYR A 147 -26.50 -3.58 -2.83
CA TYR A 147 -27.45 -3.57 -1.72
C TYR A 147 -26.84 -3.05 -0.42
N PHE A 148 -27.69 -2.56 0.48
CA PHE A 148 -27.35 -2.16 1.85
C PHE A 148 -28.48 -2.57 2.81
N TYR A 149 -28.31 -2.30 4.10
CA TYR A 149 -29.26 -2.70 5.14
C TYR A 149 -29.76 -1.52 5.98
N THR A 150 -30.92 -1.69 6.61
CA THR A 150 -31.44 -0.81 7.67
C THR A 150 -32.27 -1.63 8.66
N PRO A 151 -32.34 -1.29 9.97
CA PRO A 151 -33.27 -1.93 10.89
C PRO A 151 -34.72 -1.74 10.41
N ALA A 152 -35.57 -2.75 10.63
CA ALA A 152 -37.01 -2.60 10.39
C ALA A 152 -37.63 -1.77 11.53
N PRO A 153 -38.44 -0.73 11.24
CA PRO A 153 -39.15 0.03 12.26
C PRO A 153 -40.09 -0.86 13.10
N PRO A 154 -40.37 -0.52 14.37
CA PRO A 154 -41.37 -1.23 15.17
C PRO A 154 -42.74 -1.26 14.46
N GLY A 155 -43.31 -2.45 14.29
CA GLY A 155 -44.55 -2.65 13.55
C GLY A 155 -44.41 -2.84 12.03
N PHE A 156 -43.19 -2.82 11.48
CA PHE A 156 -42.96 -3.09 10.05
C PHE A 156 -43.04 -4.61 9.75
N GLY A 157 -44.18 -5.05 9.22
CA GLY A 157 -44.36 -6.38 8.60
C GLY A 157 -44.32 -6.37 7.06
N PRO A 158 -44.48 -7.56 6.43
CA PRO A 158 -44.39 -7.75 4.98
C PRO A 158 -45.34 -6.87 4.14
N GLU A 159 -46.50 -6.53 4.70
CA GLU A 159 -47.50 -5.64 4.10
C GLU A 159 -46.96 -4.24 3.78
N HIS A 160 -45.93 -3.76 4.49
CA HIS A 160 -45.32 -2.46 4.27
C HIS A 160 -44.22 -2.46 3.19
N MET A 161 -43.73 -3.65 2.78
CA MET A 161 -42.55 -3.77 1.90
C MET A 161 -42.79 -3.20 0.51
N GLY A 162 -43.95 -3.50 -0.10
CA GLY A 162 -44.34 -2.95 -1.40
C GLY A 162 -44.62 -1.45 -1.35
N ASP A 163 -45.06 -0.92 -0.21
CA ASP A 163 -45.28 0.50 0.01
C ASP A 163 -43.95 1.27 0.07
N LEU A 164 -43.02 0.81 0.91
CA LEU A 164 -41.67 1.34 1.03
C LEU A 164 -40.91 1.29 -0.31
N GLN A 165 -40.99 0.18 -1.05
CA GLN A 165 -40.35 0.07 -2.36
C GLN A 165 -40.93 1.07 -3.37
N ARG A 166 -42.25 1.29 -3.37
CA ARG A 166 -42.91 2.24 -4.27
C ARG A 166 -42.55 3.68 -3.93
N GLU A 167 -42.66 4.08 -2.67
CA GLU A 167 -42.35 5.45 -2.24
C GLU A 167 -40.86 5.77 -2.41
N LEU A 168 -39.95 4.82 -2.12
CA LEU A 168 -38.50 5.04 -2.31
C LEU A 168 -38.12 5.16 -3.79
N ASN A 169 -38.75 4.38 -4.68
CA ASN A 169 -38.63 4.58 -6.12
C ASN A 169 -39.08 5.99 -6.53
N LEU A 170 -40.27 6.43 -6.09
CA LEU A 170 -40.78 7.77 -6.38
C LEU A 170 -39.89 8.89 -5.84
N ALA A 171 -39.31 8.71 -4.65
CA ALA A 171 -38.40 9.68 -4.04
C ALA A 171 -37.07 9.80 -4.82
N ILE A 172 -36.46 8.68 -5.20
CA ILE A 172 -35.23 8.66 -6.00
C ILE A 172 -35.49 9.25 -7.40
N SER A 173 -36.61 8.93 -8.04
CA SER A 173 -37.01 9.51 -9.34
C SER A 173 -37.20 11.03 -9.30
N ARG A 174 -37.56 11.60 -8.13
CA ARG A 174 -37.69 13.05 -7.93
C ARG A 174 -36.37 13.74 -7.56
N ASP A 175 -35.37 13.00 -7.07
CA ASP A 175 -34.08 13.58 -6.73
C ASP A 175 -33.29 13.94 -8.00
N ASN A 176 -32.95 15.23 -8.14
CA ASN A 176 -32.29 15.75 -9.34
C ASN A 176 -30.91 15.13 -9.62
N ARG A 177 -30.28 14.45 -8.66
CA ARG A 177 -29.01 13.73 -8.81
C ARG A 177 -29.17 12.21 -9.08
N GLY A 178 -30.35 11.64 -8.85
CA GLY A 178 -30.56 10.18 -8.97
C GLY A 178 -31.57 9.74 -10.04
N GLY A 179 -32.55 10.59 -10.37
CA GLY A 179 -33.78 10.13 -11.02
C GLY A 179 -33.89 10.25 -12.54
N LYS A 180 -33.05 11.05 -13.22
CA LYS A 180 -33.32 11.49 -14.60
C LYS A 180 -32.99 10.50 -15.71
N GLU A 181 -32.15 9.49 -15.44
CA GLU A 181 -31.64 8.56 -16.46
C GLU A 181 -32.17 7.12 -16.35
N LEU A 182 -32.87 6.75 -15.26
CA LEU A 182 -33.39 5.39 -15.14
C LEU A 182 -34.70 5.21 -15.90
N THR A 183 -34.72 4.24 -16.81
CA THR A 183 -35.91 3.78 -17.54
C THR A 183 -36.80 2.81 -16.74
N GLY A 184 -36.36 2.39 -15.54
CA GLY A 184 -37.04 1.41 -14.69
C GLY A 184 -36.88 1.71 -13.18
N PRO A 185 -37.34 0.82 -12.30
CA PRO A 185 -37.28 1.04 -10.85
C PRO A 185 -35.83 1.08 -10.34
N ALA A 186 -35.50 2.13 -9.59
CA ALA A 186 -34.24 2.31 -8.88
C ALA A 186 -34.03 1.30 -7.75
N VAL A 187 -35.11 0.89 -7.08
CA VAL A 187 -35.12 -0.11 -6.01
C VAL A 187 -35.71 -1.40 -6.57
N LEU A 188 -34.86 -2.42 -6.73
CA LEU A 188 -35.19 -3.71 -7.32
C LEU A 188 -35.94 -4.61 -6.33
N ALA A 189 -35.50 -4.63 -5.07
CA ALA A 189 -36.09 -5.44 -4.02
C ALA A 189 -35.92 -4.81 -2.64
N VAL A 190 -36.90 -5.06 -1.77
CA VAL A 190 -36.79 -4.94 -0.32
C VAL A 190 -37.01 -6.35 0.24
N GLU A 191 -36.13 -6.81 1.12
CA GLU A 191 -36.22 -8.15 1.73
C GLU A 191 -36.11 -8.04 3.26
N LEU A 192 -36.98 -8.73 4.00
CA LEU A 192 -36.91 -8.81 5.45
C LEU A 192 -35.95 -9.95 5.86
N CYS A 193 -34.96 -9.67 6.68
CA CYS A 193 -33.96 -10.63 7.14
C CYS A 193 -33.67 -10.50 8.64
N SER A 194 -33.19 -11.57 9.27
CA SER A 194 -32.77 -11.56 10.68
C SER A 194 -31.26 -11.35 10.76
N ARG A 195 -30.82 -10.28 11.44
CA ARG A 195 -29.41 -9.85 11.55
C ARG A 195 -29.17 -9.14 12.89
N GLU A 196 -27.92 -9.02 13.32
CA GLU A 196 -27.55 -8.28 14.54
C GLU A 196 -26.59 -7.11 14.20
N SER A 197 -26.68 -6.01 14.95
CA SER A 197 -25.73 -4.90 14.82
C SER A 197 -24.38 -5.27 15.44
N MET A 198 -23.29 -4.99 14.74
CA MET A 198 -21.93 -5.25 15.24
C MET A 198 -21.51 -4.35 16.42
N PHE A 199 -22.21 -3.24 16.67
CA PHE A 199 -21.78 -2.22 17.63
C PHE A 199 -22.52 -2.33 18.98
N GLY A 200 -21.78 -2.76 20.00
CA GLY A 200 -22.26 -3.01 21.36
C GLY A 200 -22.87 -4.40 21.53
N TYR A 201 -22.73 -4.97 22.72
CA TYR A 201 -23.44 -6.20 23.11
C TYR A 201 -24.80 -5.86 23.71
N HIS A 202 -25.87 -6.37 23.09
CA HIS A 202 -27.26 -6.10 23.51
C HIS A 202 -27.98 -7.35 24.04
N GLY A 203 -27.47 -8.57 23.83
CA GLY A 203 -28.03 -9.81 24.37
C GLY A 203 -29.39 -10.28 23.81
N HIS A 204 -30.07 -9.45 23.00
CA HIS A 204 -31.42 -9.74 22.48
C HIS A 204 -31.50 -10.74 21.31
N GLY A 205 -30.37 -11.31 20.87
CA GLY A 205 -30.32 -12.10 19.64
C GLY A 205 -30.47 -11.22 18.38
N PRO A 206 -30.71 -11.83 17.20
CA PRO A 206 -30.83 -11.08 15.95
C PRO A 206 -32.21 -10.42 15.81
N SER A 207 -32.21 -9.19 15.32
CA SER A 207 -33.40 -8.36 15.09
C SER A 207 -33.84 -8.40 13.61
N PRO A 208 -35.07 -7.95 13.28
CA PRO A 208 -35.48 -7.75 11.90
C PRO A 208 -34.77 -6.55 11.25
N PHE A 209 -34.15 -6.79 10.10
CA PHE A 209 -33.53 -5.80 9.21
C PHE A 209 -34.16 -5.89 7.82
N LEU A 210 -34.16 -4.77 7.11
CA LEU A 210 -34.49 -4.68 5.70
C LEU A 210 -33.19 -4.66 4.89
N ARG A 211 -33.06 -5.57 3.93
CA ARG A 211 -32.07 -5.48 2.85
C ARG A 211 -32.72 -4.73 1.69
N ILE A 212 -32.08 -3.68 1.21
CA ILE A 212 -32.57 -2.85 0.11
C ILE A 212 -31.59 -3.00 -1.05
N THR A 213 -32.06 -3.60 -2.14
CA THR A 213 -31.29 -3.83 -3.37
C THR A 213 -31.65 -2.76 -4.40
N VAL A 214 -30.66 -2.06 -4.92
CA VAL A 214 -30.81 -0.96 -5.89
C VAL A 214 -30.19 -1.32 -7.24
N ALA A 215 -30.66 -0.68 -8.30
CA ALA A 215 -30.33 -1.04 -9.67
C ALA A 215 -28.88 -0.74 -10.06
N LEU A 216 -28.33 0.41 -9.65
CA LEU A 216 -26.98 0.87 -9.99
C LEU A 216 -26.22 1.33 -8.73
N PRO A 217 -24.88 1.18 -8.65
CA PRO A 217 -24.09 1.55 -7.47
C PRO A 217 -24.28 3.02 -7.04
N ARG A 218 -24.31 3.94 -8.01
CA ARG A 218 -24.55 5.38 -7.79
C ARG A 218 -25.84 5.71 -7.03
N LEU A 219 -26.85 4.84 -7.08
CA LEU A 219 -28.15 5.05 -6.42
C LEU A 219 -28.14 4.77 -4.91
N VAL A 220 -27.07 4.14 -4.38
CA VAL A 220 -26.95 3.85 -2.93
C VAL A 220 -26.90 5.14 -2.10
N ALA A 221 -26.17 6.17 -2.52
CA ALA A 221 -26.09 7.42 -1.76
C ALA A 221 -27.39 8.24 -1.75
N PRO A 222 -28.09 8.46 -2.89
CA PRO A 222 -29.43 9.04 -2.90
C PRO A 222 -30.42 8.25 -2.04
N ALA A 223 -30.46 6.91 -2.18
CA ALA A 223 -31.35 6.05 -1.41
C ALA A 223 -31.10 6.17 0.10
N ARG A 224 -29.83 6.09 0.54
CA ARG A 224 -29.42 6.27 1.94
C ARG A 224 -29.90 7.60 2.51
N ARG A 225 -29.57 8.70 1.85
CA ARG A 225 -29.89 10.07 2.30
C ARG A 225 -31.39 10.30 2.43
N LEU A 226 -32.19 9.80 1.48
CA LEU A 226 -33.65 9.90 1.53
C LEU A 226 -34.26 9.06 2.66
N LEU A 227 -33.71 7.88 2.91
CA LEU A 227 -34.10 7.01 4.03
C LEU A 227 -33.73 7.60 5.40
N GLU A 228 -32.56 8.25 5.53
CA GLU A 228 -32.15 8.97 6.74
C GLU A 228 -33.06 10.18 7.02
N GLN A 229 -33.44 10.94 5.99
CA GLN A 229 -34.38 12.07 6.10
C GLN A 229 -35.82 11.65 6.46
N GLY A 230 -36.14 10.38 6.26
CA GLY A 230 -37.43 9.78 6.52
C GLY A 230 -38.33 9.74 5.29
N ILE A 231 -38.99 8.61 5.10
CA ILE A 231 -39.86 8.38 3.94
C ILE A 231 -41.26 7.96 4.40
N ARG A 232 -42.28 8.40 3.67
CA ARG A 232 -43.67 8.06 3.99
C ARG A 232 -43.90 6.57 3.77
N VAL A 233 -44.45 5.90 4.78
CA VAL A 233 -44.90 4.50 4.71
C VAL A 233 -46.32 4.46 5.27
N ALA A 234 -47.26 3.89 4.51
CA ALA A 234 -48.64 3.70 4.93
C ALA A 234 -48.71 2.97 6.28
N GLY A 235 -49.56 3.41 7.20
CA GLY A 235 -49.66 2.85 8.56
C GLY A 235 -48.54 3.24 9.54
N LEU A 236 -47.33 3.54 9.07
CA LEU A 236 -46.16 3.83 9.92
C LEU A 236 -45.70 5.31 9.93
N GLY A 237 -46.33 6.17 9.12
CA GLY A 237 -46.04 7.61 9.10
C GLY A 237 -44.84 7.94 8.23
N THR A 238 -43.83 8.60 8.79
CA THR A 238 -42.56 8.94 8.10
C THR A 238 -41.35 8.44 8.91
N PRO A 239 -41.14 7.12 9.04
CA PRO A 239 -39.99 6.57 9.75
C PRO A 239 -38.66 7.02 9.10
N SER A 240 -37.70 7.40 9.94
CA SER A 240 -36.29 7.56 9.57
C SER A 240 -35.56 6.23 9.78
N PHE A 241 -34.66 5.90 8.85
CA PHE A 241 -33.99 4.62 8.74
C PHE A 241 -32.49 4.78 8.95
N ALA A 242 -31.92 4.08 9.94
CA ALA A 242 -30.49 4.09 10.21
C ALA A 242 -29.76 3.17 9.22
N PRO A 243 -28.84 3.66 8.38
CA PRO A 243 -28.19 2.84 7.37
C PRO A 243 -27.05 1.98 7.94
N TYR A 244 -26.98 0.75 7.43
CA TYR A 244 -25.94 -0.24 7.71
C TYR A 244 -25.25 -0.62 6.41
N GLU A 245 -23.92 -0.55 6.44
CA GLU A 245 -23.02 -0.88 5.34
C GLU A 245 -23.26 -0.15 4.00
N ALA A 246 -24.03 0.95 4.02
CA ALA A 246 -24.29 1.83 2.87
C ALA A 246 -23.12 2.78 2.56
N ASN A 247 -21.89 2.36 2.92
CA ASN A 247 -20.62 3.05 2.74
C ASN A 247 -19.49 2.08 2.32
N VAL A 248 -19.87 0.95 1.71
CA VAL A 248 -18.98 -0.10 1.20
C VAL A 248 -19.00 -0.07 -0.32
N ASP A 249 -17.82 0.06 -0.91
CA ASP A 249 -17.57 0.15 -2.34
C ASP A 249 -18.09 -1.12 -3.06
N PHE A 250 -18.59 -1.00 -4.30
CA PHE A 250 -19.32 -2.08 -5.00
C PHE A 250 -18.43 -3.30 -5.29
N GLU A 251 -17.18 -3.05 -5.65
CA GLU A 251 -16.16 -4.07 -5.93
C GLU A 251 -15.75 -4.81 -4.66
N ILE A 252 -15.65 -4.10 -3.53
CA ILE A 252 -15.42 -4.69 -2.21
C ILE A 252 -16.63 -5.55 -1.83
N ARG A 253 -17.87 -5.04 -2.02
CA ARG A 253 -19.11 -5.76 -1.74
C ARG A 253 -19.18 -7.08 -2.52
N TYR A 254 -18.89 -7.08 -3.82
CA TYR A 254 -18.79 -8.30 -4.63
C TYR A 254 -17.72 -9.26 -4.09
N GLY A 255 -16.53 -8.74 -3.78
CA GLY A 255 -15.42 -9.51 -3.22
C GLY A 255 -15.70 -10.15 -1.85
N LEU A 256 -16.73 -9.72 -1.11
CA LEU A 256 -17.23 -10.40 0.10
C LEU A 256 -18.08 -11.63 -0.27
N CYS A 257 -18.98 -11.48 -1.23
CA CYS A 257 -19.95 -12.51 -1.64
C CYS A 257 -19.29 -13.78 -2.21
N LEU A 258 -18.12 -13.64 -2.85
CA LEU A 258 -17.32 -14.76 -3.37
C LEU A 258 -16.76 -15.74 -2.31
N THR A 259 -16.99 -15.51 -1.02
CA THR A 259 -16.45 -16.37 0.07
C THR A 259 -17.30 -17.61 0.38
N SER A 260 -18.48 -17.72 -0.22
CA SER A 260 -19.32 -18.94 -0.20
C SER A 260 -19.38 -19.52 -1.61
N PRO A 261 -18.57 -20.54 -1.96
CA PRO A 261 -18.45 -20.98 -3.33
C PRO A 261 -19.74 -21.67 -3.81
N PRO A 262 -20.30 -21.27 -4.97
CA PRO A 262 -21.36 -22.02 -5.65
C PRO A 262 -20.80 -23.31 -6.27
N PRO A 263 -21.66 -24.24 -6.73
CA PRO A 263 -21.21 -25.31 -7.63
C PRO A 263 -20.59 -24.70 -8.91
N PRO A 264 -19.63 -25.38 -9.57
CA PRO A 264 -19.05 -24.89 -10.82
C PRO A 264 -20.13 -24.79 -11.90
N GLY A 265 -20.37 -23.58 -12.39
CA GLY A 265 -21.33 -23.30 -13.46
C GLY A 265 -20.69 -23.17 -14.84
N SER A 266 -21.51 -22.85 -15.83
CA SER A 266 -21.08 -22.64 -17.22
C SER A 266 -20.51 -21.22 -17.41
N TRP A 267 -19.65 -21.07 -18.42
CA TRP A 267 -19.18 -19.77 -18.91
C TRP A 267 -19.33 -19.73 -20.44
N TRP A 268 -19.28 -18.55 -21.05
CA TRP A 268 -19.49 -18.38 -22.49
C TRP A 268 -18.42 -17.47 -23.11
N THR A 269 -17.89 -17.83 -24.29
CA THR A 269 -16.94 -17.00 -25.03
C THR A 269 -17.65 -15.86 -25.77
N ARG A 270 -17.15 -14.63 -25.65
CA ARG A 270 -17.76 -13.44 -26.26
C ARG A 270 -17.21 -13.18 -27.68
N THR A 271 -17.68 -13.96 -28.65
CA THR A 271 -17.10 -14.02 -30.01
C THR A 271 -17.57 -12.96 -31.00
N SER A 272 -18.73 -12.32 -30.79
CA SER A 272 -19.35 -11.40 -31.77
C SER A 272 -19.29 -9.91 -31.40
N SER A 273 -18.73 -9.55 -30.23
CA SER A 273 -18.75 -8.19 -29.71
C SER A 273 -17.62 -7.90 -28.69
N ALA A 274 -16.41 -8.42 -28.95
CA ALA A 274 -15.24 -8.18 -28.09
C ALA A 274 -15.02 -6.67 -27.89
N ALA A 275 -15.12 -6.22 -26.64
CA ALA A 275 -14.94 -4.80 -26.26
C ALA A 275 -13.62 -4.59 -25.50
N THR A 276 -12.81 -5.64 -25.39
CA THR A 276 -11.48 -5.57 -24.81
C THR A 276 -10.43 -6.11 -25.77
N GLN A 277 -9.17 -5.82 -25.47
CA GLN A 277 -7.99 -6.29 -26.20
C GLN A 277 -7.36 -7.53 -25.55
N CYS A 278 -8.12 -8.24 -24.70
CA CYS A 278 -7.66 -9.49 -24.08
C CYS A 278 -7.75 -10.66 -25.06
N GLN A 279 -6.93 -11.69 -24.87
CA GLN A 279 -6.93 -12.87 -25.74
C GLN A 279 -8.14 -13.77 -25.53
N LEU A 280 -8.62 -13.84 -24.28
CA LEU A 280 -9.82 -14.58 -23.89
C LEU A 280 -10.81 -13.58 -23.26
N GLU A 281 -12.00 -13.47 -23.84
CA GLU A 281 -13.09 -12.66 -23.31
C GLU A 281 -14.30 -13.57 -23.03
N ALA A 282 -14.71 -13.63 -21.77
CA ALA A 282 -15.73 -14.55 -21.27
C ALA A 282 -16.84 -13.81 -20.52
N ASP A 283 -18.08 -14.26 -20.69
CA ASP A 283 -19.23 -13.89 -19.86
C ASP A 283 -19.51 -15.02 -18.85
N VAL A 284 -19.86 -14.63 -17.62
CA VAL A 284 -20.25 -15.56 -16.55
C VAL A 284 -21.31 -14.92 -15.64
N LEU A 285 -22.20 -15.72 -15.06
CA LEU A 285 -23.09 -15.25 -14.00
C LEU A 285 -22.31 -15.19 -12.68
N TRP A 286 -22.55 -14.18 -11.84
CA TRP A 286 -21.81 -14.05 -10.57
C TRP A 286 -21.94 -15.26 -9.62
N SER A 287 -23.01 -16.04 -9.78
CA SER A 287 -23.30 -17.28 -9.05
C SER A 287 -22.58 -18.51 -9.57
N ASP A 288 -21.76 -18.40 -10.61
CA ASP A 288 -21.07 -19.53 -11.25
C ASP A 288 -19.55 -19.46 -11.05
N VAL A 289 -19.06 -18.35 -10.47
CA VAL A 289 -17.64 -18.08 -10.20
C VAL A 289 -17.16 -18.83 -8.95
N VAL A 290 -16.13 -19.66 -9.11
CA VAL A 290 -15.48 -20.38 -8.01
C VAL A 290 -14.22 -19.65 -7.57
N SER A 291 -14.17 -19.21 -6.30
CA SER A 291 -13.00 -18.55 -5.71
C SER A 291 -12.11 -19.55 -4.95
N HIS A 292 -10.86 -19.70 -5.37
CA HIS A 292 -9.88 -20.56 -4.69
C HIS A 292 -9.08 -19.78 -3.63
N PRO A 293 -9.02 -20.22 -2.36
CA PRO A 293 -8.13 -19.64 -1.36
C PRO A 293 -6.65 -19.75 -1.78
N PRO A 294 -5.81 -18.72 -1.53
CA PRO A 294 -4.41 -18.67 -1.97
C PRO A 294 -3.48 -19.53 -1.10
N GLU A 295 -3.77 -20.83 -1.02
CA GLU A 295 -3.04 -21.82 -0.23
C GLU A 295 -2.65 -23.04 -1.08
N GLY A 296 -1.59 -23.75 -0.68
CA GLY A 296 -1.08 -24.91 -1.42
C GLY A 296 -0.72 -24.57 -2.88
N PRO A 297 -1.29 -25.24 -3.89
CA PRO A 297 -0.97 -25.00 -5.30
C PRO A 297 -1.42 -23.61 -5.79
N TRP A 298 -2.45 -23.02 -5.17
CA TRP A 298 -3.02 -21.72 -5.52
C TRP A 298 -2.24 -20.53 -4.93
N GLN A 299 -1.16 -20.78 -4.20
CA GLN A 299 -0.27 -19.75 -3.66
C GLN A 299 0.70 -19.19 -4.73
N ARG A 300 0.84 -19.85 -5.89
CA ARG A 300 1.68 -19.40 -7.02
C ARG A 300 1.25 -18.02 -7.53
N ILE A 301 2.13 -17.35 -8.29
CA ILE A 301 1.83 -16.11 -8.99
C ILE A 301 1.99 -16.41 -10.49
N ALA A 302 1.02 -16.04 -11.30
CA ALA A 302 1.02 -16.19 -12.75
C ALA A 302 2.21 -15.43 -13.40
N PRO A 303 2.65 -15.79 -14.63
CA PRO A 303 3.77 -15.16 -15.31
C PRO A 303 3.44 -13.75 -15.83
N LEU A 304 3.30 -12.80 -14.91
CA LEU A 304 2.87 -11.42 -15.21
C LEU A 304 3.87 -10.69 -16.10
N ARG A 305 3.38 -9.92 -17.07
CA ARG A 305 4.19 -9.00 -17.87
C ARG A 305 4.33 -7.68 -17.14
N VAL A 306 5.56 -7.39 -16.67
CA VAL A 306 5.90 -6.10 -16.07
C VAL A 306 6.67 -5.27 -17.08
N LEU A 307 6.16 -4.08 -17.38
CA LEU A 307 6.79 -3.09 -18.24
C LEU A 307 7.31 -1.93 -17.37
N SER A 308 8.54 -1.52 -17.59
CA SER A 308 9.08 -0.24 -17.09
C SER A 308 9.48 0.64 -18.26
N PHE A 309 9.21 1.94 -18.14
CA PHE A 309 9.55 2.92 -19.16
C PHE A 309 9.99 4.24 -18.53
N ASP A 310 10.63 5.06 -19.35
CA ASP A 310 11.19 6.38 -19.03
C ASP A 310 11.18 7.24 -20.32
N ILE A 311 11.06 8.57 -20.19
CA ILE A 311 11.01 9.49 -21.34
C ILE A 311 12.06 10.61 -21.23
N GLU A 312 12.55 11.06 -22.38
CA GLU A 312 13.41 12.24 -22.48
C GLU A 312 12.72 13.37 -23.23
N CYS A 313 12.87 14.60 -22.74
CA CYS A 313 12.30 15.82 -23.35
C CYS A 313 13.39 16.86 -23.63
N ALA A 314 13.37 17.48 -24.81
CA ALA A 314 14.34 18.53 -25.19
C ALA A 314 13.88 19.91 -24.69
N GLY A 315 14.19 20.22 -23.42
CA GLY A 315 13.81 21.48 -22.78
C GLY A 315 14.64 22.71 -23.19
N ARG A 316 14.06 23.90 -22.96
CA ARG A 316 14.75 25.21 -23.04
C ARG A 316 15.69 25.42 -21.85
N LYS A 317 16.84 26.08 -22.07
CA LYS A 317 17.86 26.29 -21.02
C LYS A 317 17.29 27.11 -19.84
N GLY A 318 17.36 26.53 -18.64
CA GLY A 318 16.87 27.14 -17.39
C GLY A 318 15.36 27.00 -17.12
N ILE A 319 14.61 26.34 -18.00
CA ILE A 319 13.16 26.12 -17.88
C ILE A 319 12.91 24.61 -17.74
N PHE A 320 12.05 24.21 -16.80
CA PHE A 320 11.63 22.81 -16.69
C PHE A 320 10.68 22.45 -17.85
N PRO A 321 10.74 21.26 -18.46
CA PRO A 321 9.95 20.95 -19.66
C PRO A 321 8.44 21.20 -19.51
N GLU A 322 7.86 21.88 -20.50
CA GLU A 322 6.43 22.20 -20.61
C GLU A 322 5.83 21.44 -21.82
N PRO A 323 4.79 20.59 -21.66
CA PRO A 323 4.23 19.77 -22.74
C PRO A 323 3.79 20.56 -23.98
N GLU A 324 3.36 21.81 -23.80
CA GLU A 324 2.89 22.70 -24.87
C GLU A 324 4.03 23.21 -25.77
N ARG A 325 5.29 23.04 -25.35
CA ARG A 325 6.48 23.64 -25.98
C ARG A 325 7.59 22.64 -26.25
N ASP A 326 8.02 21.91 -25.24
CA ASP A 326 9.23 21.10 -25.29
C ASP A 326 8.89 19.66 -25.74
N PRO A 327 9.51 19.14 -26.82
CA PRO A 327 9.14 17.84 -27.40
C PRO A 327 9.67 16.65 -26.59
N VAL A 328 8.91 15.55 -26.61
CA VAL A 328 9.39 14.22 -26.25
C VAL A 328 10.29 13.73 -27.39
N ILE A 329 11.51 13.33 -27.05
CA ILE A 329 12.56 12.99 -28.02
C ILE A 329 13.01 11.54 -27.93
N GLN A 330 12.84 10.88 -26.79
CA GLN A 330 13.09 9.44 -26.64
C GLN A 330 12.09 8.83 -25.67
N ILE A 331 11.71 7.58 -25.93
CA ILE A 331 10.94 6.74 -25.00
C ILE A 331 11.63 5.39 -24.95
N CYS A 332 12.15 5.01 -23.78
CA CYS A 332 12.78 3.72 -23.57
C CYS A 332 11.88 2.80 -22.76
N SER A 333 11.90 1.50 -23.05
CA SER A 333 10.97 0.53 -22.48
C SER A 333 11.64 -0.84 -22.31
N LEU A 334 11.48 -1.42 -21.12
CA LEU A 334 11.97 -2.76 -20.77
C LEU A 334 10.81 -3.63 -20.27
N GLY A 335 10.71 -4.83 -20.82
CA GLY A 335 9.69 -5.81 -20.43
C GLY A 335 10.33 -7.06 -19.83
N LEU A 336 9.81 -7.50 -18.67
CA LEU A 336 10.12 -8.79 -18.06
C LEU A 336 8.86 -9.64 -17.91
N ARG A 337 9.03 -10.97 -17.85
CA ARG A 337 7.99 -11.89 -17.33
C ARG A 337 8.35 -12.21 -15.90
N TRP A 338 7.39 -12.11 -14.99
CA TRP A 338 7.69 -12.24 -13.57
C TRP A 338 8.14 -13.67 -13.24
N GLY A 339 9.31 -13.80 -12.62
CA GLY A 339 10.00 -15.07 -12.38
C GLY A 339 11.18 -15.36 -13.32
N GLU A 340 11.29 -14.69 -14.48
CA GLU A 340 12.50 -14.73 -15.31
C GLU A 340 13.57 -13.79 -14.74
N PRO A 341 14.87 -14.17 -14.73
CA PRO A 341 15.94 -13.37 -14.11
C PRO A 341 16.42 -12.19 -14.98
N GLU A 342 15.99 -12.10 -16.24
CA GLU A 342 16.40 -11.06 -17.18
C GLU A 342 15.20 -10.56 -18.01
N PRO A 343 15.15 -9.27 -18.40
CA PRO A 343 14.09 -8.76 -19.24
C PRO A 343 14.21 -9.28 -20.68
N PHE A 344 13.17 -9.97 -21.16
CA PHE A 344 13.08 -10.48 -22.53
C PHE A 344 13.02 -9.38 -23.61
N LEU A 345 12.73 -8.14 -23.21
CA LEU A 345 12.55 -6.99 -24.08
C LEU A 345 13.34 -5.76 -23.61
N ARG A 346 14.05 -5.13 -24.54
CA ARG A 346 14.64 -3.78 -24.44
C ARG A 346 14.38 -3.03 -25.74
N LEU A 347 13.64 -1.93 -25.67
CA LEU A 347 13.21 -1.10 -26.79
C LEU A 347 13.58 0.37 -26.52
N ALA A 348 14.16 1.05 -27.51
CA ALA A 348 14.40 2.48 -27.50
C ALA A 348 13.78 3.08 -28.77
N LEU A 349 12.76 3.93 -28.58
CA LEU A 349 12.14 4.71 -29.64
C LEU A 349 12.74 6.11 -29.60
N THR A 350 13.29 6.61 -30.70
CA THR A 350 13.97 7.91 -30.77
C THR A 350 13.39 8.82 -31.83
N LEU A 351 13.29 10.11 -31.54
CA LEU A 351 13.18 11.14 -32.55
C LEU A 351 14.56 11.36 -33.17
N ARG A 352 14.63 11.40 -34.50
CA ARG A 352 15.84 11.43 -35.36
C ARG A 352 16.68 10.14 -35.33
N PRO A 353 17.50 9.87 -36.37
CA PRO A 353 18.30 8.65 -36.48
C PRO A 353 19.29 8.47 -35.31
N CYS A 354 19.27 7.29 -34.69
CA CYS A 354 20.12 6.91 -33.57
C CYS A 354 21.00 5.70 -33.92
N ALA A 355 22.26 5.69 -33.47
CA ALA A 355 23.17 4.59 -33.75
C ALA A 355 22.81 3.32 -32.93
N PRO A 356 23.06 2.09 -33.45
CA PRO A 356 22.62 0.85 -32.81
C PRO A 356 23.16 0.61 -31.40
N ILE A 357 22.34 0.00 -30.54
CA ILE A 357 22.67 -0.38 -29.16
C ILE A 357 22.66 -1.91 -29.06
N LEU A 358 23.76 -2.50 -28.57
CA LEU A 358 23.85 -3.95 -28.41
C LEU A 358 22.83 -4.43 -27.37
N GLY A 359 22.01 -5.43 -27.75
CA GLY A 359 20.98 -6.00 -26.87
C GLY A 359 19.68 -5.20 -26.75
N ALA A 360 19.52 -4.09 -27.48
CA ALA A 360 18.27 -3.31 -27.52
C ALA A 360 17.82 -3.05 -28.97
N LYS A 361 16.51 -3.09 -29.21
CA LYS A 361 15.93 -2.70 -30.50
C LYS A 361 15.81 -1.17 -30.51
N VAL A 362 16.45 -0.52 -31.48
CA VAL A 362 16.36 0.93 -31.70
C VAL A 362 15.47 1.19 -32.92
N GLN A 363 14.46 2.05 -32.76
CA GLN A 363 13.63 2.54 -33.86
C GLN A 363 13.66 4.07 -33.85
N SER A 364 13.86 4.68 -35.02
CA SER A 364 13.99 6.13 -35.15
C SER A 364 12.92 6.70 -36.07
N TYR A 365 12.33 7.82 -35.66
CA TYR A 365 11.23 8.51 -36.34
C TYR A 365 11.63 9.96 -36.65
N GLU A 366 11.12 10.52 -37.75
CA GLU A 366 11.41 11.92 -38.10
C GLU A 366 10.43 12.92 -37.46
N LYS A 367 9.26 12.43 -37.01
CA LYS A 367 8.22 13.22 -36.34
C LYS A 367 7.87 12.67 -34.96
N GLU A 368 7.40 13.54 -34.08
CA GLU A 368 7.02 13.18 -32.71
C GLU A 368 5.66 12.47 -32.67
N GLU A 369 4.78 12.79 -33.60
CA GLU A 369 3.49 12.13 -33.80
C GLU A 369 3.67 10.63 -34.08
N ASP A 370 4.60 10.28 -34.97
CA ASP A 370 4.94 8.90 -35.33
C ASP A 370 5.55 8.15 -34.12
N LEU A 371 6.41 8.83 -33.34
CA LEU A 371 7.01 8.30 -32.11
C LEU A 371 5.96 7.93 -31.06
N LEU A 372 5.01 8.85 -30.81
CA LEU A 372 3.92 8.66 -29.86
C LEU A 372 2.95 7.55 -30.32
N GLN A 373 2.58 7.53 -31.59
CA GLN A 373 1.76 6.46 -32.16
C GLN A 373 2.45 5.10 -32.07
N ALA A 374 3.75 5.02 -32.41
CA ALA A 374 4.51 3.78 -32.29
C ALA A 374 4.56 3.25 -30.86
N TRP A 375 4.73 4.13 -29.86
CA TRP A 375 4.71 3.71 -28.46
C TRP A 375 3.32 3.23 -28.01
N SER A 376 2.25 3.96 -28.32
CA SER A 376 0.89 3.51 -27.93
C SER A 376 0.55 2.17 -28.59
N THR A 377 0.92 1.97 -29.85
CA THR A 377 0.76 0.70 -30.57
C THR A 377 1.60 -0.43 -29.96
N PHE A 378 2.83 -0.15 -29.54
CA PHE A 378 3.66 -1.09 -28.79
C PHE A 378 3.01 -1.53 -27.46
N ILE A 379 2.44 -0.61 -26.69
CA ILE A 379 1.73 -0.94 -25.43
C ILE A 379 0.54 -1.88 -25.70
N ARG A 380 -0.27 -1.58 -26.72
CA ARG A 380 -1.42 -2.43 -27.11
C ARG A 380 -0.99 -3.85 -27.52
N ILE A 381 0.08 -3.98 -28.31
CA ILE A 381 0.59 -5.28 -28.80
C ILE A 381 1.31 -6.09 -27.71
N MET A 382 2.09 -5.44 -26.85
CA MET A 382 2.83 -6.12 -25.77
C MET A 382 1.92 -6.54 -24.61
N ASP A 383 0.82 -5.83 -24.42
CA ASP A 383 -0.21 -6.06 -23.40
C ASP A 383 0.36 -6.28 -21.98
N PRO A 384 1.02 -5.26 -21.38
CA PRO A 384 1.56 -5.38 -20.03
C PRO A 384 0.45 -5.49 -18.97
N ASP A 385 0.69 -6.32 -17.96
CA ASP A 385 -0.18 -6.48 -16.78
C ASP A 385 0.11 -5.41 -15.72
N VAL A 386 1.40 -5.10 -15.55
CA VAL A 386 1.89 -4.10 -14.61
C VAL A 386 2.75 -3.08 -15.35
N ILE A 387 2.47 -1.79 -15.15
CA ILE A 387 3.29 -0.68 -15.63
C ILE A 387 4.00 -0.04 -14.43
N THR A 388 5.32 0.00 -14.47
CA THR A 388 6.19 0.61 -13.46
C THR A 388 7.16 1.60 -14.11
N GLY A 389 8.00 2.22 -13.29
CA GLY A 389 8.86 3.35 -13.65
C GLY A 389 9.14 4.19 -12.41
N TYR A 390 9.67 5.39 -12.58
CA TYR A 390 9.98 6.30 -11.47
C TYR A 390 9.39 7.69 -11.71
N ASN A 391 8.36 8.08 -10.94
CA ASN A 391 7.60 9.33 -11.11
C ASN A 391 6.66 9.37 -12.33
N ILE A 392 6.41 8.22 -12.97
CA ILE A 392 5.52 8.05 -14.14
C ILE A 392 4.10 8.60 -13.94
N GLN A 393 3.60 8.63 -12.69
CA GLN A 393 2.27 9.15 -12.40
C GLN A 393 2.19 10.67 -12.43
N ASN A 394 3.25 11.37 -12.01
CA ASN A 394 3.25 12.83 -11.89
C ASN A 394 3.98 13.53 -13.04
N PHE A 395 4.85 12.83 -13.76
CA PHE A 395 5.59 13.36 -14.90
C PHE A 395 5.23 12.62 -16.19
N ASP A 396 5.71 11.40 -16.40
CA ASP A 396 5.76 10.77 -17.73
C ASP A 396 4.38 10.60 -18.40
N LEU A 397 3.43 9.94 -17.74
CA LEU A 397 2.10 9.69 -18.32
C LEU A 397 1.31 11.00 -18.55
N PRO A 398 1.23 11.94 -17.58
CA PRO A 398 0.64 13.25 -17.83
C PRO A 398 1.33 14.03 -18.96
N TYR A 399 2.66 14.00 -19.03
CA TYR A 399 3.42 14.72 -20.06
C TYR A 399 3.11 14.18 -21.45
N LEU A 400 3.16 12.85 -21.61
CA LEU A 400 2.82 12.16 -22.86
C LEU A 400 1.39 12.47 -23.33
N ILE A 401 0.40 12.41 -22.42
CA ILE A 401 -1.01 12.70 -22.77
C ILE A 401 -1.20 14.17 -23.16
N SER A 402 -0.69 15.14 -22.39
CA SER A 402 -0.78 16.57 -22.73
C SER A 402 0.00 16.93 -23.99
N ARG A 403 1.12 16.25 -24.25
CA ARG A 403 1.90 16.43 -25.49
C ARG A 403 1.15 15.89 -26.71
N ALA A 404 0.58 14.69 -26.61
CA ALA A 404 -0.25 14.12 -27.67
C ALA A 404 -1.49 14.98 -27.97
N GLN A 405 -2.13 15.56 -26.93
CA GLN A 405 -3.21 16.54 -27.10
C GLN A 405 -2.74 17.80 -27.85
N THR A 406 -1.58 18.35 -27.47
CA THR A 406 -0.98 19.54 -28.13
C THR A 406 -0.70 19.28 -29.63
N LEU A 407 -0.16 18.09 -29.95
CA LEU A 407 0.14 17.65 -31.31
C LEU A 407 -1.08 17.09 -32.07
N LYS A 408 -2.25 17.02 -31.43
CA LYS A 408 -3.50 16.47 -31.98
C LYS A 408 -3.42 15.00 -32.41
N VAL A 409 -2.59 14.20 -31.72
CA VAL A 409 -2.49 12.75 -31.93
C VAL A 409 -3.68 12.05 -31.24
N GLN A 410 -4.82 12.01 -31.92
CA GLN A 410 -6.10 11.57 -31.36
C GLN A 410 -6.09 10.11 -30.86
N THR A 411 -5.30 9.22 -31.48
CA THR A 411 -5.24 7.78 -31.16
C THR A 411 -4.26 7.43 -30.04
N PHE A 412 -3.50 8.39 -29.51
CA PHE A 412 -2.54 8.14 -28.43
C PHE A 412 -3.15 7.68 -27.08
N PRO A 413 -4.22 8.31 -26.55
CA PRO A 413 -4.65 8.11 -25.17
C PRO A 413 -5.48 6.84 -24.94
N PHE A 414 -5.53 5.89 -25.88
CA PHE A 414 -6.19 4.59 -25.71
C PHE A 414 -5.18 3.55 -25.20
N LEU A 415 -4.79 3.68 -23.92
CA LEU A 415 -3.70 2.89 -23.31
C LEU A 415 -4.17 1.72 -22.42
N GLY A 416 -5.48 1.64 -22.12
CA GLY A 416 -6.07 0.58 -21.31
C GLY A 416 -6.17 -0.78 -22.02
N ARG A 417 -7.01 -1.68 -21.48
CA ARG A 417 -7.43 -2.94 -22.14
C ARG A 417 -8.84 -2.89 -22.73
N VAL A 418 -9.66 -1.91 -22.35
CA VAL A 418 -10.99 -1.68 -22.93
C VAL A 418 -10.81 -0.91 -24.25
N ALA A 419 -11.39 -1.41 -25.34
CA ALA A 419 -11.40 -0.71 -26.62
C ALA A 419 -12.35 0.49 -26.55
N GLY A 420 -12.03 1.59 -27.23
CA GLY A 420 -12.78 2.85 -27.16
C GLY A 420 -12.45 3.73 -25.94
N LEU A 421 -12.18 3.14 -24.76
CA LEU A 421 -12.03 3.93 -23.53
C LEU A 421 -10.74 4.76 -23.46
N ARG A 422 -10.89 6.08 -23.30
CA ARG A 422 -9.79 7.05 -23.22
C ARG A 422 -9.16 7.13 -21.81
N SER A 423 -7.82 7.21 -21.77
CA SER A 423 -7.05 7.56 -20.58
C SER A 423 -7.14 9.06 -20.27
N ASN A 424 -7.73 9.41 -19.12
CA ASN A 424 -7.86 10.77 -18.59
C ASN A 424 -6.87 10.99 -17.43
N ILE A 425 -6.40 12.23 -17.27
CA ILE A 425 -5.57 12.66 -16.12
C ILE A 425 -6.50 13.25 -15.07
N ARG A 426 -6.44 12.75 -13.82
CA ARG A 426 -7.18 13.30 -12.68
C ARG A 426 -6.24 13.63 -11.52
N ASP A 427 -6.39 14.81 -10.94
CA ASP A 427 -5.71 15.14 -9.68
C ASP A 427 -6.33 14.36 -8.52
N SER A 428 -5.50 13.91 -7.57
CA SER A 428 -5.93 13.22 -6.35
C SER A 428 -5.08 13.68 -5.17
N SER A 429 -5.67 13.81 -3.99
CA SER A 429 -4.93 14.12 -2.77
C SER A 429 -5.08 13.01 -1.74
N PHE A 430 -3.98 12.63 -1.12
CA PHE A 430 -3.93 11.66 -0.03
C PHE A 430 -3.29 12.30 1.19
N GLN A 431 -3.94 12.18 2.35
CA GLN A 431 -3.41 12.70 3.62
C GLN A 431 -3.48 11.66 4.74
N SER A 432 -2.39 11.51 5.47
CA SER A 432 -2.38 10.78 6.75
C SER A 432 -1.31 11.33 7.69
N LYS A 433 -1.50 11.18 9.02
CA LYS A 433 -0.46 11.52 10.01
C LYS A 433 0.84 10.72 9.82
N GLN A 434 0.78 9.53 9.19
CA GLN A 434 1.93 8.63 9.03
C GLN A 434 2.77 8.93 7.77
N THR A 435 2.14 9.44 6.70
CA THR A 435 2.76 9.68 5.38
C THR A 435 2.84 11.16 4.99
N GLY A 436 2.18 12.04 5.74
CA GLY A 436 1.93 13.43 5.34
C GLY A 436 0.78 13.55 4.33
N ARG A 437 0.56 14.77 3.85
CA ARG A 437 -0.26 15.07 2.67
C ARG A 437 0.59 14.99 1.41
N ARG A 438 0.04 14.40 0.35
CA ARG A 438 0.59 14.39 -1.01
C ARG A 438 -0.53 14.58 -2.01
N ASP A 439 -0.28 15.44 -2.98
CA ASP A 439 -1.14 15.62 -4.14
C ASP A 439 -0.43 14.90 -5.31
N THR A 440 -1.16 14.07 -6.05
CA THR A 440 -0.64 13.13 -7.06
C THR A 440 -1.62 13.04 -8.24
N LYS A 441 -1.10 12.93 -9.46
CA LYS A 441 -1.91 12.69 -10.66
C LYS A 441 -2.16 11.20 -10.86
N VAL A 442 -3.37 10.85 -11.28
CA VAL A 442 -3.78 9.49 -11.64
C VAL A 442 -4.18 9.49 -13.10
N VAL A 443 -3.73 8.48 -13.85
CA VAL A 443 -4.13 8.26 -15.25
C VAL A 443 -4.98 6.99 -15.32
N SER A 444 -6.16 7.04 -15.92
CA SER A 444 -7.01 5.85 -16.07
C SER A 444 -6.43 4.88 -17.11
N MET A 445 -6.12 3.64 -16.69
CA MET A 445 -5.69 2.54 -17.57
C MET A 445 -6.35 1.23 -17.14
N VAL A 446 -7.67 1.13 -17.39
CA VAL A 446 -8.49 -0.03 -16.99
C VAL A 446 -7.90 -1.34 -17.50
N GLY A 447 -7.70 -2.29 -16.60
CA GLY A 447 -7.12 -3.61 -16.85
C GLY A 447 -5.60 -3.69 -16.69
N ARG A 448 -4.92 -2.60 -16.28
CA ARG A 448 -3.46 -2.53 -16.11
C ARG A 448 -3.08 -1.89 -14.78
N VAL A 449 -2.32 -2.61 -13.94
CA VAL A 449 -1.93 -2.11 -12.63
C VAL A 449 -0.71 -1.18 -12.74
N GLN A 450 -0.83 0.04 -12.22
CA GLN A 450 0.30 0.98 -12.13
C GLN A 450 1.04 0.84 -10.80
N MET A 451 2.36 0.68 -10.84
CA MET A 451 3.24 0.60 -9.66
C MET A 451 4.41 1.58 -9.78
N ASP A 452 4.18 2.87 -9.54
CA ASP A 452 5.24 3.89 -9.53
C ASP A 452 6.19 3.69 -8.34
N MET A 453 7.47 3.41 -8.61
CA MET A 453 8.45 3.12 -7.57
C MET A 453 8.77 4.32 -6.68
N LEU A 454 8.57 5.56 -7.15
CA LEU A 454 8.69 6.74 -6.29
C LEU A 454 7.60 6.73 -5.20
N GLN A 455 6.36 6.41 -5.56
CA GLN A 455 5.24 6.35 -4.61
C GLN A 455 5.40 5.20 -3.61
N VAL A 456 5.89 4.04 -4.05
CA VAL A 456 6.24 2.92 -3.17
C VAL A 456 7.31 3.35 -2.16
N LEU A 457 8.42 3.93 -2.62
CA LEU A 457 9.51 4.33 -1.74
C LEU A 457 9.11 5.45 -0.76
N LEU A 458 8.30 6.43 -1.19
CA LEU A 458 7.78 7.50 -0.34
C LEU A 458 6.81 7.02 0.75
N ARG A 459 6.24 5.82 0.62
CA ARG A 459 5.32 5.21 1.60
C ARG A 459 6.06 4.27 2.55
N GLU A 460 6.90 3.39 2.02
CA GLU A 460 7.57 2.35 2.82
C GLU A 460 8.89 2.81 3.47
N TYR A 461 9.67 3.68 2.82
CA TYR A 461 11.02 4.05 3.25
C TYR A 461 11.11 5.50 3.73
N LYS A 462 11.99 5.74 4.71
CA LYS A 462 12.30 7.06 5.29
C LYS A 462 13.72 7.49 4.90
N LEU A 463 13.90 7.81 3.62
CA LEU A 463 15.19 8.20 3.03
C LEU A 463 15.45 9.71 3.15
N ARG A 464 16.70 10.13 2.92
CA ARG A 464 17.11 11.55 2.92
C ARG A 464 16.89 12.25 1.57
N SER A 465 17.02 11.48 0.48
CA SER A 465 16.68 11.90 -0.89
C SER A 465 15.89 10.76 -1.54
N TYR A 466 14.98 11.14 -2.44
CA TYR A 466 14.16 10.23 -3.26
C TYR A 466 14.39 10.50 -4.76
N THR A 467 15.59 10.94 -5.15
CA THR A 467 15.98 10.95 -6.56
C THR A 467 16.38 9.54 -7.01
N LEU A 468 16.11 9.16 -8.27
CA LEU A 468 16.42 7.82 -8.78
C LEU A 468 17.89 7.44 -8.56
N ASN A 469 18.82 8.39 -8.73
CA ASN A 469 20.25 8.16 -8.46
C ASN A 469 20.52 7.84 -6.97
N ALA A 470 19.93 8.59 -6.04
CA ALA A 470 20.16 8.39 -4.60
C ALA A 470 19.58 7.05 -4.11
N VAL A 471 18.39 6.67 -4.59
CA VAL A 471 17.76 5.40 -4.22
C VAL A 471 18.41 4.22 -4.94
N SER A 472 18.94 4.40 -6.15
CA SER A 472 19.73 3.37 -6.85
C SER A 472 21.09 3.14 -6.19
N PHE A 473 21.72 4.20 -5.66
CA PHE A 473 22.96 4.05 -4.92
C PHE A 473 22.72 3.35 -3.58
N HIS A 474 21.69 3.74 -2.83
CA HIS A 474 21.32 3.12 -1.55
C HIS A 474 20.81 1.68 -1.70
N PHE A 475 19.88 1.48 -2.64
CA PHE A 475 19.30 0.21 -3.10
C PHE A 475 20.33 -0.75 -3.70
N LEU A 476 20.87 -0.37 -4.85
CA LEU A 476 21.60 -1.28 -5.74
C LEU A 476 23.11 -1.25 -5.54
N GLY A 477 23.66 -0.15 -5.00
CA GLY A 477 25.09 0.16 -5.05
C GLY A 477 25.52 0.80 -6.37
N GLU A 478 24.57 1.24 -7.19
CA GLU A 478 24.81 1.74 -8.55
C GLU A 478 24.44 3.22 -8.67
N GLN A 479 25.20 3.95 -9.48
CA GLN A 479 24.90 5.34 -9.84
C GLN A 479 24.49 5.37 -11.32
N LYS A 480 23.63 6.32 -11.68
CA LYS A 480 23.40 6.65 -13.09
C LYS A 480 24.48 7.62 -13.60
N GLU A 481 24.70 7.64 -14.91
CA GLU A 481 25.54 8.65 -15.54
C GLU A 481 24.86 10.02 -15.36
N ASP A 482 25.60 11.04 -14.90
CA ASP A 482 25.02 12.35 -14.60
C ASP A 482 24.88 13.19 -15.88
N VAL A 483 23.76 13.02 -16.58
CA VAL A 483 23.38 13.84 -17.74
C VAL A 483 22.55 15.02 -17.25
N GLN A 484 23.17 16.20 -17.14
CA GLN A 484 22.47 17.42 -16.75
C GLN A 484 21.42 17.81 -17.80
N HIS A 485 20.19 18.09 -17.37
CA HIS A 485 19.04 18.42 -18.24
C HIS A 485 19.34 19.46 -19.35
N SER A 486 20.18 20.46 -19.06
CA SER A 486 20.58 21.50 -20.02
C SER A 486 21.42 21.00 -21.21
N ILE A 487 21.97 19.78 -21.12
CA ILE A 487 22.83 19.14 -22.12
C ILE A 487 22.02 18.17 -23.02
N ILE A 488 20.85 17.71 -22.57
CA ILE A 488 19.97 16.77 -23.32
C ILE A 488 19.63 17.35 -24.70
N THR A 489 19.20 18.60 -24.75
CA THR A 489 18.89 19.33 -25.99
C THR A 489 20.10 19.46 -26.92
N ASP A 490 21.30 19.65 -26.37
CA ASP A 490 22.54 19.74 -27.16
C ASP A 490 22.97 18.35 -27.69
N LEU A 491 22.78 17.27 -26.91
CA LEU A 491 23.03 15.88 -27.35
C LEU A 491 22.04 15.42 -28.43
N GLN A 492 20.77 15.79 -28.31
CA GLN A 492 19.73 15.46 -29.30
C GLN A 492 20.00 16.13 -30.66
N ASN A 493 20.39 17.41 -30.63
CA ASN A 493 20.73 18.20 -31.82
C ASN A 493 22.11 17.87 -32.42
N GLY A 494 22.90 17.01 -31.75
CA GLY A 494 24.16 16.48 -32.26
C GLY A 494 23.97 15.37 -33.32
N ASN A 495 24.83 14.36 -33.25
CA ASN A 495 24.85 13.25 -34.19
C ASN A 495 24.11 12.00 -33.66
N ASP A 496 24.15 10.93 -34.45
CA ASP A 496 23.58 9.62 -34.11
C ASP A 496 24.24 8.98 -32.87
N GLN A 497 25.53 9.24 -32.63
CA GLN A 497 26.26 8.76 -31.45
C GLN A 497 25.92 9.52 -30.17
N THR A 498 25.69 10.85 -30.23
CA THR A 498 25.21 11.62 -29.07
C THR A 498 23.79 11.21 -28.69
N ARG A 499 22.92 10.98 -29.68
CA ARG A 499 21.58 10.39 -29.44
C ARG A 499 21.65 8.96 -28.90
N ARG A 500 22.62 8.15 -29.35
CA ARG A 500 22.88 6.81 -28.79
C ARG A 500 23.30 6.85 -27.32
N ARG A 501 24.15 7.81 -26.91
CA ARG A 501 24.49 8.02 -25.50
C ARG A 501 23.26 8.35 -24.67
N LEU A 502 22.41 9.26 -25.16
CA LEU A 502 21.14 9.60 -24.51
C LEU A 502 20.20 8.39 -24.39
N ALA A 503 20.10 7.56 -25.44
CA ALA A 503 19.27 6.36 -25.42
C ALA A 503 19.79 5.27 -24.49
N VAL A 504 21.11 5.15 -24.30
CA VAL A 504 21.71 4.27 -23.27
C VAL A 504 21.40 4.79 -21.86
N TYR A 505 21.41 6.11 -21.65
CA TYR A 505 21.02 6.74 -20.38
C TYR A 505 19.53 6.52 -20.07
N CYS A 506 18.62 6.80 -21.00
CA CYS A 506 17.18 6.56 -20.81
C CYS A 506 16.85 5.05 -20.67
N LEU A 507 17.54 4.16 -21.39
CA LEU A 507 17.43 2.69 -21.15
C LEU A 507 17.93 2.28 -19.75
N LYS A 508 18.89 3.00 -19.16
CA LYS A 508 19.37 2.75 -17.80
C LYS A 508 18.34 3.22 -16.78
N ASP A 509 17.79 4.41 -16.96
CA ASP A 509 16.77 4.96 -16.06
C ASP A 509 15.43 4.20 -16.16
N ALA A 510 15.05 3.70 -17.33
CA ALA A 510 13.94 2.73 -17.48
C ALA A 510 14.20 1.37 -16.81
N TYR A 511 15.47 0.94 -16.67
CA TYR A 511 15.83 -0.38 -16.10
C TYR A 511 15.98 -0.37 -14.57
N LEU A 512 16.41 0.75 -13.98
CA LEU A 512 16.61 0.87 -12.53
C LEU A 512 15.32 0.61 -11.71
N PRO A 513 14.11 1.06 -12.11
CA PRO A 513 12.86 0.77 -11.43
C PRO A 513 12.51 -0.72 -11.37
N LEU A 514 12.74 -1.49 -12.45
CA LEU A 514 12.55 -2.95 -12.44
C LEU A 514 13.42 -3.59 -11.37
N ARG A 515 14.72 -3.27 -11.37
CA ARG A 515 15.65 -3.86 -10.39
C ARG A 515 15.38 -3.43 -8.95
N LEU A 516 14.81 -2.24 -8.73
CA LEU A 516 14.33 -1.83 -7.42
C LEU A 516 13.04 -2.56 -7.02
N LEU A 517 12.09 -2.75 -7.95
CA LEU A 517 10.85 -3.53 -7.75
C LEU A 517 11.17 -4.97 -7.32
N GLU A 518 12.12 -5.61 -8.01
CA GLU A 518 12.58 -6.97 -7.77
C GLU A 518 13.38 -7.08 -6.46
N ARG A 519 14.43 -6.26 -6.28
CA ARG A 519 15.31 -6.33 -5.10
C ARG A 519 14.60 -5.98 -3.80
N LEU A 520 13.57 -5.14 -3.84
CA LEU A 520 12.73 -4.79 -2.69
C LEU A 520 11.45 -5.65 -2.61
N MET A 521 11.31 -6.65 -3.48
CA MET A 521 10.20 -7.62 -3.51
C MET A 521 8.81 -6.97 -3.54
N VAL A 522 8.69 -5.80 -4.19
CA VAL A 522 7.52 -4.91 -4.07
C VAL A 522 6.24 -5.59 -4.55
N LEU A 523 6.28 -6.23 -5.72
CA LEU A 523 5.13 -6.91 -6.31
C LEU A 523 4.68 -8.10 -5.44
N VAL A 524 5.63 -8.90 -4.95
CA VAL A 524 5.36 -10.04 -4.06
C VAL A 524 4.71 -9.58 -2.75
N ASN A 525 5.28 -8.56 -2.11
CA ASN A 525 4.75 -7.99 -0.87
C ASN A 525 3.35 -7.38 -1.07
N ALA A 526 3.09 -6.77 -2.23
CA ALA A 526 1.78 -6.23 -2.58
C ALA A 526 0.74 -7.34 -2.84
N VAL A 527 1.07 -8.38 -3.60
CA VAL A 527 0.18 -9.53 -3.86
C VAL A 527 -0.19 -10.24 -2.54
N GLU A 528 0.78 -10.49 -1.66
CA GLU A 528 0.51 -11.12 -0.36
C GLU A 528 -0.30 -10.21 0.57
N MET A 529 -0.06 -8.89 0.58
CA MET A 529 -0.90 -7.94 1.31
C MET A 529 -2.34 -7.94 0.79
N ALA A 530 -2.56 -7.99 -0.53
CA ALA A 530 -3.88 -8.07 -1.14
C ALA A 530 -4.59 -9.38 -0.75
N ARG A 531 -3.89 -10.52 -0.82
CA ARG A 531 -4.38 -11.84 -0.38
C ARG A 531 -4.78 -11.87 1.10
N VAL A 532 -3.95 -11.29 1.97
CA VAL A 532 -4.19 -11.26 3.43
C VAL A 532 -5.33 -10.32 3.84
N THR A 533 -5.54 -9.22 3.10
CA THR A 533 -6.52 -8.18 3.47
C THR A 533 -7.79 -8.21 2.63
N GLY A 534 -7.82 -8.98 1.54
CA GLY A 534 -8.98 -9.12 0.67
C GLY A 534 -9.40 -7.81 0.00
N VAL A 535 -8.44 -7.01 -0.45
CA VAL A 535 -8.64 -5.76 -1.22
C VAL A 535 -7.92 -5.80 -2.57
N PRO A 536 -8.36 -5.05 -3.59
CA PRO A 536 -7.68 -4.97 -4.88
C PRO A 536 -6.22 -4.50 -4.79
N LEU A 537 -5.38 -4.91 -5.74
CA LEU A 537 -3.95 -4.59 -5.74
C LEU A 537 -3.71 -3.07 -5.85
N SER A 538 -4.53 -2.37 -6.65
CA SER A 538 -4.49 -0.90 -6.83
C SER A 538 -4.76 -0.13 -5.53
N TYR A 539 -5.66 -0.64 -4.66
CA TYR A 539 -5.99 -0.02 -3.37
C TYR A 539 -4.78 0.00 -2.42
N LEU A 540 -3.80 -0.89 -2.60
CA LEU A 540 -2.59 -0.89 -1.78
C LEU A 540 -1.67 0.30 -2.04
N LEU A 541 -1.84 1.02 -3.17
CA LEU A 541 -1.09 2.21 -3.52
C LEU A 541 -1.94 3.48 -3.31
N SER A 542 -3.20 3.47 -3.72
CA SER A 542 -4.09 4.65 -3.68
C SER A 542 -4.79 4.89 -2.34
N ARG A 543 -5.03 3.84 -1.51
CA ARG A 543 -5.76 3.95 -0.24
C ARG A 543 -4.85 3.73 0.98
N GLY A 544 -5.37 4.07 2.16
CA GLY A 544 -4.73 3.91 3.46
C GLY A 544 -4.98 2.53 4.11
N GLN A 545 -4.58 2.37 5.38
CA GLN A 545 -4.74 1.08 6.09
C GLN A 545 -6.21 0.77 6.45
N GLN A 546 -7.10 1.77 6.55
CA GLN A 546 -8.48 1.56 7.02
C GLN A 546 -9.28 0.59 6.14
N VAL A 547 -9.19 0.69 4.80
CA VAL A 547 -9.96 -0.17 3.87
C VAL A 547 -9.61 -1.65 4.02
N LYS A 548 -8.38 -1.96 4.41
CA LYS A 548 -7.90 -3.33 4.66
C LYS A 548 -8.57 -3.94 5.88
N VAL A 549 -8.62 -3.18 6.98
CA VAL A 549 -9.27 -3.62 8.23
C VAL A 549 -10.79 -3.72 8.04
N VAL A 550 -11.40 -2.78 7.30
CA VAL A 550 -12.83 -2.84 6.95
C VAL A 550 -13.16 -4.08 6.12
N SER A 551 -12.37 -4.42 5.09
CA SER A 551 -12.59 -5.66 4.31
C SER A 551 -12.49 -6.91 5.18
N GLN A 552 -11.46 -7.02 6.03
CA GLN A 552 -11.32 -8.14 6.97
C GLN A 552 -12.47 -8.23 7.97
N LEU A 553 -12.94 -7.09 8.49
CA LEU A 553 -14.04 -7.01 9.46
C LEU A 553 -15.37 -7.44 8.83
N LEU A 554 -15.69 -6.95 7.63
CA LEU A 554 -16.91 -7.32 6.90
C LEU A 554 -16.93 -8.81 6.53
N ARG A 555 -15.78 -9.38 6.13
CA ARG A 555 -15.68 -10.83 5.86
C ARG A 555 -16.05 -11.67 7.07
N GLN A 556 -15.53 -11.33 8.25
CA GLN A 556 -15.85 -12.07 9.48
C GLN A 556 -17.27 -11.79 9.99
N ALA A 557 -17.73 -10.54 9.93
CA ALA A 557 -19.10 -10.17 10.31
C ALA A 557 -20.15 -10.94 9.50
N MET A 558 -19.91 -11.17 8.20
CA MET A 558 -20.80 -11.95 7.34
C MET A 558 -21.00 -13.39 7.82
N HIS A 559 -19.95 -14.05 8.34
CA HIS A 559 -20.05 -15.43 8.85
C HIS A 559 -20.86 -15.53 10.16
N GLU A 560 -20.90 -14.47 10.97
CA GLU A 560 -21.70 -14.39 12.21
C GLU A 560 -23.09 -13.74 12.00
N GLY A 561 -23.45 -13.32 10.78
CA GLY A 561 -24.72 -12.63 10.50
C GLY A 561 -24.80 -11.21 11.09
N LEU A 562 -23.65 -10.58 11.33
CA LEU A 562 -23.51 -9.24 11.89
C LEU A 562 -23.44 -8.18 10.78
N LEU A 563 -23.99 -7.00 11.05
CA LEU A 563 -23.98 -5.85 10.15
C LEU A 563 -23.21 -4.67 10.74
N MET A 564 -22.36 -4.04 9.92
CA MET A 564 -21.62 -2.85 10.30
C MET A 564 -22.48 -1.56 10.17
N PRO A 565 -22.70 -0.79 11.25
CA PRO A 565 -23.42 0.48 11.15
C PRO A 565 -22.59 1.55 10.42
N VAL A 566 -23.28 2.50 9.78
CA VAL A 566 -22.64 3.73 9.30
C VAL A 566 -22.64 4.74 10.45
N VAL A 567 -21.49 4.93 11.09
CA VAL A 567 -21.29 5.97 12.12
C VAL A 567 -20.75 7.26 11.50
N LYS A 568 -21.30 8.40 11.89
CA LYS A 568 -20.76 9.72 11.50
C LYS A 568 -19.57 10.06 12.39
N SER A 569 -18.46 10.44 11.76
CA SER A 569 -17.22 10.82 12.43
C SER A 569 -17.23 12.32 12.79
N GLU A 570 -17.54 12.65 14.03
CA GLU A 570 -17.31 14.00 14.57
C GLU A 570 -16.00 14.02 15.37
N GLY A 571 -15.32 15.17 15.40
CA GLY A 571 -13.99 15.30 16.02
C GLY A 571 -14.05 15.15 17.54
N GLY A 572 -13.58 14.02 18.06
CA GLY A 572 -13.50 13.76 19.50
C GLY A 572 -12.21 14.27 20.17
N GLU A 573 -12.19 14.27 21.49
CA GLU A 573 -10.99 14.59 22.28
C GLU A 573 -9.92 13.49 22.16
N ASP A 574 -8.64 13.85 22.15
CA ASP A 574 -7.54 12.89 22.12
C ASP A 574 -7.43 12.12 23.45
N TYR A 575 -6.93 10.89 23.42
CA TYR A 575 -6.94 9.99 24.58
C TYR A 575 -5.55 9.68 25.12
N THR A 576 -5.47 9.32 26.40
CA THR A 576 -4.21 8.98 27.07
C THR A 576 -3.55 7.76 26.42
N GLY A 577 -2.41 7.98 25.78
CA GLY A 577 -1.59 6.96 25.12
C GLY A 577 -0.74 6.11 26.08
N ALA A 578 0.35 5.55 25.56
CA ALA A 578 1.26 4.69 26.31
C ALA A 578 2.10 5.43 27.38
N THR A 579 2.51 4.70 28.42
CA THR A 579 3.48 5.20 29.42
C THR A 579 4.92 4.99 28.93
N VAL A 580 5.77 5.97 29.22
CA VAL A 580 7.24 5.86 29.11
C VAL A 580 7.84 6.05 30.50
N ILE A 581 8.51 5.02 31.02
CA ILE A 581 9.17 5.03 32.33
C ILE A 581 10.25 6.12 32.33
N GLU A 582 10.40 6.82 33.46
CA GLU A 582 11.44 7.84 33.58
C GLU A 582 12.84 7.21 33.45
N PRO A 583 13.70 7.70 32.52
CA PRO A 583 15.01 7.13 32.29
C PRO A 583 15.96 7.49 33.43
N LEU A 584 16.62 6.47 33.98
CA LEU A 584 17.85 6.66 34.75
C LEU A 584 18.97 7.01 33.75
N LYS A 585 19.14 8.31 33.50
CA LYS A 585 20.08 8.82 32.49
C LYS A 585 21.53 8.52 32.88
N GLY A 586 22.33 8.12 31.90
CA GLY A 586 23.75 7.86 32.12
C GLY A 586 24.40 7.01 31.05
N TYR A 587 25.70 6.80 31.23
CA TYR A 587 26.48 5.80 30.52
C TYR A 587 26.61 4.55 31.42
N TYR A 588 26.30 3.39 30.86
CA TYR A 588 26.28 2.09 31.53
C TYR A 588 27.29 1.18 30.85
N ASP A 589 28.44 0.96 31.49
CA ASP A 589 29.42 -0.06 31.10
C ASP A 589 29.14 -1.40 31.78
N VAL A 590 27.85 -1.77 31.79
CA VAL A 590 27.34 -3.02 32.35
C VAL A 590 26.19 -3.49 31.44
N PRO A 591 26.11 -4.80 31.11
CA PRO A 591 25.02 -5.36 30.33
C PRO A 591 23.61 -4.92 30.79
N ILE A 592 22.84 -4.37 29.85
CA ILE A 592 21.42 -4.04 30.02
C ILE A 592 20.59 -4.98 29.15
N ALA A 593 19.81 -5.86 29.77
CA ALA A 593 18.89 -6.75 29.06
C ALA A 593 17.60 -6.01 28.69
N THR A 594 17.09 -6.21 27.47
CA THR A 594 15.79 -5.68 27.04
C THR A 594 14.79 -6.82 26.92
N LEU A 595 13.67 -6.69 27.61
CA LEU A 595 12.53 -7.59 27.54
C LEU A 595 11.35 -6.83 26.90
N ASP A 596 10.66 -7.44 25.94
CA ASP A 596 9.62 -6.79 25.13
C ASP A 596 8.36 -7.67 25.02
N PHE A 597 7.17 -7.08 24.90
CA PHE A 597 5.91 -7.81 24.77
C PHE A 597 5.62 -8.16 23.32
N SER A 598 5.62 -9.46 22.98
CA SER A 598 5.39 -9.91 21.61
C SER A 598 3.98 -9.54 21.14
N SER A 599 3.89 -8.55 20.24
CA SER A 599 2.62 -7.99 19.74
C SER A 599 1.65 -7.53 20.85
N LEU A 600 2.13 -6.66 21.77
CA LEU A 600 1.38 -6.17 22.94
C LEU A 600 -0.11 -5.86 22.69
N TYR A 601 -0.44 -4.90 21.83
CA TYR A 601 -1.85 -4.46 21.66
C TYR A 601 -2.77 -5.55 21.08
N PRO A 602 -2.40 -6.28 20.00
CA PRO A 602 -3.13 -7.48 19.61
C PRO A 602 -3.35 -8.49 20.74
N SER A 603 -2.31 -8.74 21.56
CA SER A 603 -2.37 -9.71 22.66
C SER A 603 -3.32 -9.26 23.78
N ILE A 604 -3.34 -7.96 24.12
CA ILE A 604 -4.32 -7.38 25.06
C ILE A 604 -5.76 -7.55 24.53
N MET A 605 -5.99 -7.21 23.25
CA MET A 605 -7.33 -7.29 22.65
C MET A 605 -7.88 -8.72 22.66
N MET A 606 -7.04 -9.72 22.35
CA MET A 606 -7.41 -11.14 22.42
C MET A 606 -7.63 -11.61 23.87
N ALA A 607 -6.65 -11.39 24.76
CA ALA A 607 -6.67 -11.93 26.13
C ALA A 607 -7.85 -11.42 26.97
N HIS A 608 -8.30 -10.19 26.70
CA HIS A 608 -9.40 -9.54 27.43
C HIS A 608 -10.70 -9.46 26.61
N ASN A 609 -10.77 -10.07 25.41
CA ASN A 609 -11.96 -10.13 24.54
C ASN A 609 -12.52 -8.75 24.10
N LEU A 610 -11.65 -7.77 23.84
CA LEU A 610 -12.06 -6.41 23.44
C LEU A 610 -12.51 -6.37 21.97
N CYS A 611 -13.77 -6.04 21.74
CA CYS A 611 -14.37 -5.94 20.41
C CYS A 611 -15.58 -5.00 20.42
N TYR A 612 -15.93 -4.43 19.25
CA TYR A 612 -17.21 -3.74 19.04
C TYR A 612 -18.41 -4.58 19.51
N THR A 613 -18.38 -5.90 19.26
CA THR A 613 -19.48 -6.84 19.57
C THR A 613 -19.54 -7.28 21.04
N THR A 614 -18.55 -6.92 21.85
CA THR A 614 -18.45 -7.34 23.27
C THR A 614 -18.49 -6.17 24.25
N LEU A 615 -18.42 -4.93 23.76
CA LEU A 615 -18.58 -3.70 24.55
C LEU A 615 -19.99 -3.60 25.15
N LEU A 616 -20.07 -3.49 26.48
CA LEU A 616 -21.32 -3.20 27.18
C LEU A 616 -21.51 -1.69 27.29
N ARG A 617 -22.73 -1.22 27.01
CA ARG A 617 -23.13 0.16 27.36
C ARG A 617 -23.37 0.26 28.88
N PRO A 618 -23.10 1.42 29.51
CA PRO A 618 -23.38 1.63 30.92
C PRO A 618 -24.80 1.22 31.33
N GLY A 619 -24.92 0.35 32.34
CA GLY A 619 -26.19 -0.18 32.84
C GLY A 619 -26.80 -1.34 32.03
N THR A 620 -26.24 -1.72 30.87
CA THR A 620 -26.71 -2.89 30.12
C THR A 620 -26.44 -4.20 30.87
N ALA A 621 -25.31 -4.32 31.58
CA ALA A 621 -24.99 -5.50 32.39
C ALA A 621 -26.11 -5.84 33.39
N HIS A 622 -26.59 -4.83 34.14
CA HIS A 622 -27.70 -4.99 35.08
C HIS A 622 -29.04 -5.31 34.40
N LYS A 623 -29.32 -4.71 33.24
CA LYS A 623 -30.56 -4.98 32.48
C LYS A 623 -30.63 -6.42 31.95
N LEU A 624 -29.47 -6.98 31.58
CA LEU A 624 -29.33 -8.36 31.10
C LEU A 624 -29.13 -9.38 32.23
N GLY A 625 -29.03 -8.93 33.49
CA GLY A 625 -28.77 -9.82 34.63
C GLY A 625 -27.40 -10.50 34.59
N LEU A 626 -26.40 -9.90 33.93
CA LEU A 626 -25.05 -10.48 33.83
C LEU A 626 -24.36 -10.50 35.20
N THR A 627 -23.76 -11.64 35.54
CA THR A 627 -22.99 -11.83 36.78
C THR A 627 -21.56 -11.28 36.67
N GLU A 628 -20.90 -11.00 37.79
CA GLU A 628 -19.53 -10.45 37.80
C GLU A 628 -18.49 -11.38 37.13
N ASP A 629 -18.77 -12.69 37.05
CA ASP A 629 -17.92 -13.63 36.33
C ASP A 629 -18.14 -13.60 34.80
N GLN A 630 -19.20 -12.96 34.29
CA GLN A 630 -19.55 -12.91 32.86
C GLN A 630 -19.00 -11.68 32.12
N PHE A 631 -18.54 -10.65 32.82
CA PHE A 631 -17.91 -9.46 32.23
C PHE A 631 -16.62 -9.07 32.95
N ILE A 632 -15.86 -8.15 32.35
CA ILE A 632 -14.71 -7.49 32.97
C ILE A 632 -14.92 -5.98 32.96
N ARG A 633 -14.30 -5.29 33.91
CA ARG A 633 -14.13 -3.83 33.88
C ARG A 633 -12.68 -3.50 33.55
N THR A 634 -12.45 -2.57 32.63
CA THR A 634 -11.11 -2.18 32.17
C THR A 634 -10.51 -1.10 33.08
N PRO A 635 -9.20 -0.81 32.99
CA PRO A 635 -8.56 0.26 33.79
C PRO A 635 -9.11 1.67 33.51
N THR A 636 -9.88 1.86 32.44
CA THR A 636 -10.56 3.12 32.09
C THR A 636 -12.01 3.18 32.54
N GLY A 637 -12.57 2.05 33.03
CA GLY A 637 -13.93 1.96 33.57
C GLY A 637 -14.94 1.29 32.63
N ASP A 638 -14.56 1.01 31.38
CA ASP A 638 -15.40 0.36 30.38
C ASP A 638 -15.70 -1.10 30.75
N GLU A 639 -16.84 -1.62 30.29
CA GLU A 639 -17.29 -2.99 30.58
C GLU A 639 -17.36 -3.82 29.31
N PHE A 640 -16.80 -5.04 29.34
CA PHE A 640 -16.79 -5.97 28.20
C PHE A 640 -17.22 -7.38 28.64
N VAL A 641 -18.07 -8.05 27.87
CA VAL A 641 -18.42 -9.45 28.15
C VAL A 641 -17.23 -10.39 27.92
N LYS A 642 -17.10 -11.42 28.74
CA LYS A 642 -16.08 -12.47 28.57
C LYS A 642 -16.45 -13.42 27.43
N THR A 643 -15.45 -14.16 26.96
CA THR A 643 -15.56 -15.16 25.90
C THR A 643 -16.57 -16.28 26.20
N SER A 644 -16.91 -16.50 27.48
CA SER A 644 -17.98 -17.43 27.91
C SER A 644 -19.39 -16.99 27.50
N VAL A 645 -19.60 -15.71 27.20
CA VAL A 645 -20.88 -15.15 26.74
C VAL A 645 -20.87 -14.90 25.23
N ARG A 646 -19.83 -14.21 24.72
CA ARG A 646 -19.61 -13.98 23.28
C ARG A 646 -18.12 -13.84 22.99
N LYS A 647 -17.63 -14.53 21.97
CA LYS A 647 -16.29 -14.30 21.42
C LYS A 647 -16.32 -13.08 20.49
N GLY A 648 -15.42 -12.11 20.68
CA GLY A 648 -15.37 -10.92 19.84
C GLY A 648 -14.83 -11.20 18.42
N LEU A 649 -15.31 -10.46 17.42
CA LEU A 649 -14.78 -10.47 16.05
C LEU A 649 -13.31 -10.03 15.97
N LEU A 650 -12.92 -8.95 16.67
CA LEU A 650 -11.54 -8.46 16.62
C LEU A 650 -10.53 -9.48 17.18
N PRO A 651 -10.77 -10.14 18.34
CA PRO A 651 -10.00 -11.30 18.77
C PRO A 651 -9.86 -12.39 17.69
N GLN A 652 -10.95 -12.78 17.03
CA GLN A 652 -10.92 -13.81 15.98
C GLN A 652 -10.08 -13.40 14.76
N ILE A 653 -10.20 -12.15 14.30
CA ILE A 653 -9.38 -11.59 13.22
C ILE A 653 -7.90 -11.64 13.62
N LEU A 654 -7.56 -11.23 14.84
CA LEU A 654 -6.18 -11.22 15.34
C LEU A 654 -5.61 -12.63 15.52
N GLU A 655 -6.38 -13.57 16.07
CA GLU A 655 -6.02 -14.99 16.16
C GLU A 655 -5.73 -15.57 14.78
N ASN A 656 -6.60 -15.31 13.79
CA ASN A 656 -6.43 -15.79 12.42
C ASN A 656 -5.17 -15.20 11.76
N LEU A 657 -4.94 -13.89 11.88
CA LEU A 657 -3.75 -13.21 11.35
C LEU A 657 -2.46 -13.72 11.99
N LEU A 658 -2.42 -13.87 13.32
CA LEU A 658 -1.23 -14.33 14.04
C LEU A 658 -0.97 -15.83 13.84
N SER A 659 -2.02 -16.65 13.76
CA SER A 659 -1.93 -18.07 13.44
C SER A 659 -1.42 -18.28 12.01
N ALA A 660 -1.97 -17.56 11.02
CA ALA A 660 -1.46 -17.56 9.65
C ALA A 660 -0.01 -17.09 9.59
N ARG A 661 0.38 -16.07 10.38
CA ARG A 661 1.78 -15.58 10.44
C ARG A 661 2.71 -16.63 11.01
N LYS A 662 2.27 -17.38 12.02
CA LYS A 662 3.03 -18.50 12.61
C LYS A 662 3.23 -19.62 11.60
N ARG A 663 2.21 -19.97 10.80
CA ARG A 663 2.32 -20.94 9.69
C ARG A 663 3.30 -20.45 8.62
N ALA A 664 3.14 -19.22 8.12
CA ALA A 664 4.03 -18.65 7.10
C ALA A 664 5.51 -18.62 7.56
N LYS A 665 5.78 -18.28 8.82
CA LYS A 665 7.15 -18.35 9.39
C LYS A 665 7.69 -19.78 9.50
N ALA A 666 6.84 -20.76 9.80
CA ALA A 666 7.24 -22.17 9.90
C ALA A 666 7.48 -22.82 8.51
N GLU A 667 6.73 -22.39 7.49
CA GLU A 667 6.97 -22.75 6.09
C GLU A 667 8.25 -22.09 5.57
N LEU A 668 8.45 -20.79 5.81
CA LEU A 668 9.67 -20.04 5.45
C LEU A 668 10.95 -20.63 6.06
N ALA A 669 10.86 -21.29 7.22
CA ALA A 669 12.00 -21.97 7.85
C ALA A 669 12.39 -23.27 7.14
N LYS A 670 11.50 -23.87 6.34
CA LYS A 670 11.70 -25.15 5.64
C LYS A 670 11.90 -24.98 4.12
N GLU A 671 11.29 -23.96 3.54
CA GLU A 671 11.28 -23.72 2.09
C GLU A 671 12.69 -23.43 1.57
N THR A 672 13.07 -24.03 0.44
CA THR A 672 14.39 -23.88 -0.17
C THR A 672 14.36 -23.06 -1.45
N ASP A 673 13.24 -23.07 -2.19
CA ASP A 673 13.10 -22.30 -3.43
C ASP A 673 13.14 -20.79 -3.16
N PRO A 674 14.06 -20.01 -3.79
CA PRO A 674 14.19 -18.58 -3.55
C PRO A 674 12.89 -17.79 -3.77
N LEU A 675 12.10 -18.11 -4.81
CA LEU A 675 10.87 -17.37 -5.13
C LEU A 675 9.77 -17.64 -4.09
N ARG A 676 9.56 -18.90 -3.70
CA ARG A 676 8.62 -19.28 -2.63
C ARG A 676 9.06 -18.73 -1.27
N ARG A 677 10.36 -18.72 -0.95
CA ARG A 677 10.89 -18.05 0.26
C ARG A 677 10.54 -16.56 0.27
N GLN A 678 10.70 -15.85 -0.86
CA GLN A 678 10.31 -14.45 -0.98
C GLN A 678 8.81 -14.23 -0.75
N VAL A 679 7.96 -15.07 -1.35
CA VAL A 679 6.49 -15.05 -1.14
C VAL A 679 6.14 -15.27 0.35
N LEU A 680 6.76 -16.24 1.01
CA LEU A 680 6.48 -16.55 2.42
C LEU A 680 6.95 -15.46 3.39
N ASP A 681 8.07 -14.78 3.11
CA ASP A 681 8.49 -13.63 3.92
C ASP A 681 7.58 -12.41 3.71
N GLY A 682 7.22 -12.11 2.45
CA GLY A 682 6.20 -11.10 2.15
C GLY A 682 4.88 -11.36 2.87
N ARG A 683 4.42 -12.61 2.89
CA ARG A 683 3.23 -13.06 3.63
C ARG A 683 3.34 -12.80 5.13
N GLN A 684 4.44 -13.19 5.79
CA GLN A 684 4.57 -12.99 7.25
C GLN A 684 4.71 -11.50 7.64
N LEU A 685 5.33 -10.68 6.79
CA LEU A 685 5.37 -9.22 6.95
C LEU A 685 3.99 -8.59 6.79
N ALA A 686 3.25 -8.96 5.75
CA ALA A 686 1.89 -8.46 5.51
C ALA A 686 0.94 -8.80 6.67
N LEU A 687 1.01 -10.03 7.19
CA LEU A 687 0.22 -10.46 8.36
C LEU A 687 0.59 -9.67 9.62
N LYS A 688 1.88 -9.36 9.85
CA LYS A 688 2.33 -8.50 10.97
C LYS A 688 1.75 -7.09 10.88
N VAL A 689 1.85 -6.46 9.71
CA VAL A 689 1.35 -5.09 9.48
C VAL A 689 -0.17 -5.04 9.62
N SER A 690 -0.89 -6.03 9.09
CA SER A 690 -2.34 -6.14 9.24
C SER A 690 -2.75 -6.23 10.71
N ALA A 691 -2.16 -7.15 11.48
CA ALA A 691 -2.49 -7.34 12.90
C ALA A 691 -2.26 -6.06 13.73
N ASN A 692 -1.13 -5.38 13.51
CA ASN A 692 -0.84 -4.11 14.18
C ASN A 692 -1.78 -2.96 13.78
N SER A 693 -2.40 -3.03 12.59
CA SER A 693 -3.31 -1.99 12.09
C SER A 693 -4.73 -2.09 12.68
N VAL A 694 -5.15 -3.25 13.21
CA VAL A 694 -6.49 -3.45 13.79
C VAL A 694 -6.72 -2.53 15.00
N TYR A 695 -5.76 -2.42 15.92
CA TYR A 695 -5.83 -1.45 17.03
C TYR A 695 -5.87 0.00 16.52
N GLY A 696 -5.03 0.33 15.53
CA GLY A 696 -4.98 1.69 14.97
C GLY A 696 -6.30 2.12 14.31
N PHE A 697 -7.12 1.15 13.86
CA PHE A 697 -8.44 1.39 13.30
C PHE A 697 -9.49 1.77 14.36
N THR A 698 -9.51 1.12 15.52
CA THR A 698 -10.47 1.46 16.59
C THR A 698 -10.26 2.88 17.12
N GLY A 699 -9.00 3.32 17.21
CA GLY A 699 -8.63 4.65 17.70
C GLY A 699 -8.72 5.78 16.66
N ALA A 700 -9.07 5.49 15.41
CA ALA A 700 -9.11 6.48 14.33
C ALA A 700 -10.44 7.24 14.31
N GLN A 701 -10.53 8.32 15.10
CA GLN A 701 -11.69 9.24 15.15
C GLN A 701 -12.18 9.65 13.75
N VAL A 702 -11.26 10.06 12.87
CA VAL A 702 -11.53 10.28 11.45
C VAL A 702 -11.37 8.93 10.72
N GLY A 703 -12.46 8.16 10.66
CA GLY A 703 -12.46 6.83 10.06
C GLY A 703 -13.85 6.18 10.04
N LYS A 704 -13.99 5.08 9.29
CA LYS A 704 -15.31 4.44 9.04
C LYS A 704 -15.98 3.82 10.29
N LEU A 705 -15.26 3.56 11.39
CA LEU A 705 -15.81 2.95 12.61
C LEU A 705 -14.95 3.20 13.89
N PRO A 706 -14.86 4.45 14.41
CA PRO A 706 -14.18 4.72 15.67
C PRO A 706 -14.87 4.03 16.86
N CYS A 707 -14.06 3.57 17.82
CA CYS A 707 -14.45 3.18 19.17
C CYS A 707 -13.27 3.46 20.10
N LEU A 708 -13.36 4.58 20.81
CA LEU A 708 -12.29 5.09 21.66
C LEU A 708 -12.17 4.28 22.94
N GLU A 709 -13.29 3.73 23.43
CA GLU A 709 -13.42 2.88 24.61
C GLU A 709 -12.49 1.66 24.53
N ILE A 710 -12.46 0.97 23.38
CA ILE A 710 -11.52 -0.13 23.11
C ILE A 710 -10.07 0.37 23.16
N SER A 711 -9.80 1.52 22.55
CA SER A 711 -8.45 2.05 22.37
C SER A 711 -7.85 2.55 23.70
N GLN A 712 -8.67 3.24 24.49
CA GLN A 712 -8.41 3.68 25.85
C GLN A 712 -8.22 2.50 26.81
N SER A 713 -9.05 1.46 26.68
CA SER A 713 -8.91 0.22 27.45
C SER A 713 -7.60 -0.51 27.13
N VAL A 714 -7.22 -0.62 25.85
CA VAL A 714 -5.95 -1.24 25.43
C VAL A 714 -4.74 -0.48 25.98
N THR A 715 -4.71 0.85 25.89
CA THR A 715 -3.61 1.62 26.48
C THR A 715 -3.64 1.56 28.02
N GLY A 716 -4.81 1.52 28.64
CA GLY A 716 -5.01 1.28 30.07
C GLY A 716 -4.34 -0.01 30.56
N PHE A 717 -4.66 -1.13 29.91
CA PHE A 717 -4.00 -2.41 30.20
C PHE A 717 -2.50 -2.36 29.93
N GLY A 718 -2.05 -1.77 28.82
CA GLY A 718 -0.61 -1.61 28.53
C GLY A 718 0.14 -0.87 29.63
N ARG A 719 -0.41 0.24 30.15
CA ARG A 719 0.16 0.99 31.28
C ARG A 719 0.23 0.17 32.57
N GLN A 720 -0.80 -0.63 32.86
CA GLN A 720 -0.82 -1.52 34.03
C GLN A 720 0.21 -2.66 33.90
N MET A 721 0.34 -3.25 32.70
CA MET A 721 1.23 -4.36 32.42
C MET A 721 2.71 -3.99 32.52
N ILE A 722 3.13 -2.83 31.98
CA ILE A 722 4.53 -2.40 32.03
C ILE A 722 4.97 -2.05 33.46
N GLU A 723 4.11 -1.42 34.27
CA GLU A 723 4.42 -1.15 35.69
C GLU A 723 4.44 -2.44 36.51
N LYS A 724 3.49 -3.37 36.31
CA LYS A 724 3.53 -4.71 36.92
C LYS A 724 4.80 -5.47 36.55
N THR A 725 5.22 -5.41 35.29
CA THR A 725 6.46 -6.04 34.80
C THR A 725 7.70 -5.50 35.51
N LYS A 726 7.82 -4.17 35.60
CA LYS A 726 8.89 -3.50 36.36
C LYS A 726 8.92 -3.94 37.83
N GLN A 727 7.77 -3.93 38.50
CA GLN A 727 7.68 -4.35 39.90
C GLN A 727 8.06 -5.82 40.11
N LEU A 728 7.61 -6.72 39.24
CA LEU A 728 7.95 -8.15 39.30
C LEU A 728 9.45 -8.39 39.09
N VAL A 729 10.09 -7.70 38.14
CA VAL A 729 11.54 -7.85 37.89
C VAL A 729 12.35 -7.30 39.08
N GLU A 730 12.06 -6.11 39.58
CA GLU A 730 12.84 -5.52 40.69
C GLU A 730 12.63 -6.23 42.04
N SER A 731 11.48 -6.90 42.25
CA SER A 731 11.21 -7.64 43.49
C SER A 731 11.72 -9.08 43.49
N LYS A 732 11.71 -9.79 42.34
CA LYS A 732 12.27 -11.15 42.26
C LYS A 732 13.79 -11.14 42.29
N TYR A 733 14.42 -10.36 41.42
CA TYR A 733 15.87 -10.41 41.19
C TYR A 733 16.59 -9.51 42.20
N THR A 734 16.60 -9.92 43.47
CA THR A 734 17.23 -9.19 44.60
C THR A 734 18.18 -10.07 45.40
N VAL A 735 19.12 -9.44 46.12
CA VAL A 735 20.09 -10.13 47.01
C VAL A 735 19.42 -10.97 48.09
N GLU A 736 18.26 -10.53 48.58
CA GLU A 736 17.45 -11.24 49.58
C GLU A 736 16.89 -12.58 49.05
N ASN A 737 16.71 -12.68 47.73
CA ASN A 737 16.25 -13.89 47.04
C ASN A 737 17.42 -14.73 46.48
N GLY A 738 18.65 -14.47 46.93
CA GLY A 738 19.85 -15.24 46.57
C GLY A 738 20.52 -14.87 45.24
N TYR A 739 20.11 -13.78 44.58
CA TYR A 739 20.78 -13.27 43.39
C TYR A 739 22.02 -12.42 43.75
N SER A 740 22.99 -12.32 42.84
CA SER A 740 24.26 -11.61 43.09
C SER A 740 24.10 -10.12 43.39
N THR A 741 23.08 -9.50 42.81
CA THR A 741 22.82 -8.06 42.83
C THR A 741 21.32 -7.80 42.66
N SER A 742 20.81 -6.72 43.26
CA SER A 742 19.42 -6.31 43.06
C SER A 742 19.24 -5.59 41.73
N ALA A 743 18.44 -6.19 40.85
CA ALA A 743 18.14 -5.67 39.52
C ALA A 743 17.37 -4.34 39.60
N LYS A 744 17.63 -3.47 38.62
CA LYS A 744 16.91 -2.19 38.48
C LYS A 744 16.50 -1.96 37.03
N VAL A 745 15.26 -1.53 36.81
CA VAL A 745 14.77 -1.10 35.49
C VAL A 745 15.26 0.33 35.26
N VAL A 746 16.17 0.49 34.29
CA VAL A 746 16.79 1.79 33.98
C VAL A 746 15.97 2.61 32.98
N TYR A 747 15.13 1.95 32.19
CA TYR A 747 14.23 2.57 31.22
C TYR A 747 13.11 1.60 30.80
N GLY A 748 12.06 2.13 30.18
CA GLY A 748 11.07 1.36 29.46
C GLY A 748 10.18 2.26 28.62
N ASP A 749 9.73 1.75 27.48
CA ASP A 749 8.95 2.51 26.50
C ASP A 749 7.83 1.62 25.97
N THR A 750 6.59 1.92 26.36
CA THR A 750 5.36 1.28 25.88
C THR A 750 5.22 -0.22 26.16
N ASP A 751 5.98 -1.04 25.45
CA ASP A 751 5.97 -2.51 25.41
C ASP A 751 7.27 -3.13 25.96
N SER A 752 8.36 -2.35 26.02
CA SER A 752 9.68 -2.83 26.42
C SER A 752 10.15 -2.29 27.78
N VAL A 753 10.87 -3.14 28.53
CA VAL A 753 11.61 -2.78 29.75
C VAL A 753 13.10 -3.10 29.61
N MET A 754 13.95 -2.20 30.13
CA MET A 754 15.40 -2.32 30.10
C MET A 754 15.94 -2.52 31.50
N CYS A 755 16.41 -3.73 31.76
CA CYS A 755 16.77 -4.24 33.09
C CYS A 755 18.28 -4.33 33.24
N ARG A 756 18.82 -3.63 34.24
CA ARG A 756 20.20 -3.79 34.69
C ARG A 756 20.23 -4.86 35.78
N PHE A 757 20.64 -6.08 35.42
CA PHE A 757 20.80 -7.17 36.38
C PHE A 757 21.99 -6.98 37.31
N GLY A 758 23.09 -6.35 36.85
CA GLY A 758 24.28 -6.06 37.66
C GLY A 758 25.49 -6.96 37.38
N VAL A 759 25.28 -8.07 36.68
CA VAL A 759 26.36 -8.93 36.15
C VAL A 759 27.16 -8.23 35.04
N SER A 760 28.46 -8.49 34.97
CA SER A 760 29.36 -7.93 33.94
C SER A 760 29.41 -8.76 32.65
N SER A 761 29.02 -10.03 32.70
CA SER A 761 29.01 -10.93 31.55
C SER A 761 27.74 -10.78 30.69
N VAL A 762 27.93 -10.60 29.38
CA VAL A 762 26.80 -10.59 28.41
C VAL A 762 26.07 -11.93 28.42
N ALA A 763 26.78 -13.06 28.58
CA ALA A 763 26.18 -14.39 28.59
C ALA A 763 25.25 -14.60 29.80
N GLU A 764 25.67 -14.13 30.98
CA GLU A 764 24.85 -14.18 32.21
C GLU A 764 23.65 -13.24 32.12
N ALA A 765 23.83 -12.03 31.57
CA ALA A 765 22.74 -11.08 31.34
C ALA A 765 21.70 -11.62 30.34
N MET A 766 22.13 -12.36 29.30
CA MET A 766 21.23 -13.07 28.39
C MET A 766 20.48 -14.22 29.09
N ALA A 767 21.14 -14.98 29.95
CA ALA A 767 20.51 -16.07 30.70
C ALA A 767 19.44 -15.55 31.68
N LEU A 768 19.79 -14.57 32.52
CA LEU A 768 18.87 -13.89 33.44
C LEU A 768 17.73 -13.18 32.69
N GLY A 769 18.02 -12.58 31.54
CA GLY A 769 17.01 -11.94 30.70
C GLY A 769 15.97 -12.94 30.16
N ARG A 770 16.39 -14.14 29.75
CA ARG A 770 15.48 -15.21 29.31
C ARG A 770 14.66 -15.77 30.48
N GLU A 771 15.29 -16.03 31.62
CA GLU A 771 14.60 -16.47 32.85
C GLU A 771 13.52 -15.45 33.26
N ALA A 772 13.86 -14.15 33.27
CA ALA A 772 12.94 -13.09 33.61
C ALA A 772 11.78 -12.96 32.62
N ALA A 773 12.04 -13.08 31.31
CA ALA A 773 11.00 -13.05 30.28
C ALA A 773 9.97 -14.18 30.47
N ASP A 774 10.45 -15.41 30.65
CA ASP A 774 9.58 -16.59 30.80
C ASP A 774 8.84 -16.59 32.15
N TRP A 775 9.51 -16.19 33.26
CA TRP A 775 8.87 -16.09 34.57
C TRP A 775 7.82 -14.97 34.65
N VAL A 776 8.11 -13.77 34.11
CA VAL A 776 7.13 -12.67 34.08
C VAL A 776 5.94 -13.04 33.20
N SER A 777 6.15 -13.75 32.09
CA SER A 777 5.06 -14.21 31.21
C SER A 777 4.02 -15.05 31.95
N GLY A 778 4.42 -15.85 32.95
CA GLY A 778 3.50 -16.62 33.80
C GLY A 778 2.54 -15.80 34.67
N HIS A 779 2.69 -14.47 34.72
CA HIS A 779 1.85 -13.56 35.51
C HIS A 779 0.77 -12.84 34.68
N PHE A 780 0.59 -13.22 33.42
CA PHE A 780 -0.37 -12.64 32.48
C PHE A 780 -1.23 -13.72 31.79
N PRO A 781 -2.46 -13.40 31.37
CA PRO A 781 -3.30 -14.33 30.61
C PRO A 781 -2.72 -14.58 29.21
N SER A 782 -2.83 -15.83 28.72
CA SER A 782 -2.53 -16.18 27.34
C SER A 782 -3.38 -15.34 26.36
N PRO A 783 -2.86 -14.86 25.22
CA PRO A 783 -1.54 -15.15 24.64
C PRO A 783 -0.46 -14.10 24.98
N ILE A 784 -0.63 -13.30 26.03
CA ILE A 784 0.37 -12.29 26.43
C ILE A 784 1.67 -12.98 26.84
N ARG A 785 2.76 -12.65 26.15
CA ARG A 785 4.11 -13.14 26.46
C ARG A 785 5.13 -11.99 26.40
N LEU A 786 6.02 -11.97 27.38
CA LEU A 786 7.24 -11.17 27.37
C LEU A 786 8.37 -12.03 26.79
N GLU A 787 9.15 -11.49 25.86
CA GLU A 787 10.29 -12.15 25.23
C GLU A 787 11.59 -11.39 25.51
N PHE A 788 12.69 -12.13 25.71
CA PHE A 788 14.02 -11.55 25.71
C PHE A 788 14.40 -11.18 24.27
N GLU A 789 14.69 -9.91 24.02
CA GLU A 789 15.03 -9.42 22.67
C GLU A 789 16.54 -9.32 22.45
N LYS A 790 17.28 -8.74 23.42
CA LYS A 790 18.67 -8.29 23.25
C LYS A 790 19.34 -7.87 24.56
N VAL A 791 20.67 -7.80 24.54
CA VAL A 791 21.50 -7.07 25.53
C VAL A 791 22.15 -5.87 24.85
N TYR A 792 22.24 -4.73 25.55
CA TYR A 792 23.15 -3.63 25.21
C TYR A 792 24.39 -3.65 26.10
N PHE A 793 25.59 -3.57 25.51
CA PHE A 793 26.85 -3.45 26.26
C PHE A 793 27.99 -2.82 25.43
N PRO A 794 28.43 -1.58 25.71
CA PRO A 794 27.87 -0.63 26.67
C PRO A 794 26.56 0.00 26.19
N TYR A 795 25.89 0.74 27.08
CA TYR A 795 24.62 1.43 26.83
C TYR A 795 24.68 2.91 27.26
N LEU A 796 24.14 3.81 26.44
CA LEU A 796 24.12 5.26 26.65
C LEU A 796 22.70 5.80 26.57
N LEU A 797 22.13 6.20 27.71
CA LEU A 797 20.77 6.70 27.84
C LEU A 797 20.74 8.20 28.13
N ILE A 798 20.31 8.99 27.15
CA ILE A 798 20.34 10.46 27.20
C ILE A 798 18.99 11.01 27.68
N SER A 799 17.88 10.58 27.08
CA SER A 799 16.53 10.96 27.48
C SER A 799 15.47 9.99 26.92
N LYS A 800 14.19 10.23 27.22
CA LYS A 800 13.07 9.46 26.66
C LYS A 800 13.19 9.41 25.13
N LYS A 801 13.10 8.20 24.57
CA LYS A 801 13.27 7.91 23.14
C LYS A 801 14.61 8.34 22.52
N ARG A 802 15.64 8.63 23.34
CA ARG A 802 17.00 9.03 22.89
C ARG A 802 18.10 8.24 23.61
N TYR A 803 18.63 7.22 22.94
CA TYR A 803 19.67 6.34 23.47
C TYR A 803 20.49 5.66 22.36
N ALA A 804 21.66 5.13 22.72
CA ALA A 804 22.50 4.30 21.85
C ALA A 804 23.16 3.16 22.63
N GLY A 805 23.61 2.11 21.95
CA GLY A 805 24.36 1.02 22.55
C GLY A 805 24.85 0.00 21.52
N LEU A 806 25.79 -0.86 21.90
CA LEU A 806 26.17 -2.02 21.08
C LEU A 806 25.19 -3.16 21.32
N LEU A 807 24.57 -3.64 20.25
CA LEU A 807 23.51 -4.65 20.25
C LEU A 807 24.10 -6.05 20.26
N PHE A 808 23.67 -6.89 21.20
CA PHE A 808 23.93 -8.34 21.20
C PHE A 808 22.58 -9.08 21.21
N SER A 809 22.21 -9.68 20.09
CA SER A 809 20.93 -10.43 19.95
C SER A 809 21.06 -11.91 20.32
N SER A 810 21.98 -12.62 19.66
CA SER A 810 21.92 -14.08 19.53
C SER A 810 23.13 -14.82 20.10
N ARG A 811 24.30 -14.16 20.16
CA ARG A 811 25.51 -14.69 20.82
C ARG A 811 26.15 -13.63 21.73
N PRO A 812 26.85 -14.04 22.80
CA PRO A 812 27.54 -13.12 23.72
C PRO A 812 28.97 -12.75 23.28
N ASP A 813 29.49 -13.37 22.22
CA ASP A 813 30.88 -13.24 21.75
C ASP A 813 31.13 -11.99 20.88
N ALA A 814 30.13 -11.59 20.09
CA ALA A 814 30.23 -10.47 19.17
C ALA A 814 28.94 -9.63 19.16
N HIS A 815 29.09 -8.32 18.99
CA HIS A 815 27.97 -7.40 18.79
C HIS A 815 27.52 -7.40 17.34
N ASP A 816 26.21 -7.27 17.09
CA ASP A 816 25.62 -7.24 15.76
C ASP A 816 25.86 -5.89 15.06
N ARG A 817 25.65 -4.79 15.79
CA ARG A 817 25.79 -3.40 15.34
C ARG A 817 25.68 -2.42 16.50
N MET A 818 26.05 -1.17 16.26
CA MET A 818 25.62 -0.03 17.08
C MET A 818 24.17 0.33 16.74
N ASP A 819 23.29 0.37 17.74
CA ASP A 819 21.91 0.86 17.61
C ASP A 819 21.81 2.30 18.12
N CYS A 820 21.06 3.14 17.41
CA CYS A 820 20.88 4.57 17.71
C CYS A 820 19.39 4.91 17.60
N LYS A 821 18.74 5.23 18.71
CA LYS A 821 17.31 5.62 18.75
C LYS A 821 17.19 7.11 19.02
N GLY A 822 16.47 7.83 18.15
CA GLY A 822 16.13 9.25 18.32
C GLY A 822 17.29 10.25 18.35
N LEU A 823 18.54 9.79 18.20
CA LEU A 823 19.73 10.64 18.13
C LEU A 823 19.86 11.30 16.75
N GLU A 824 20.64 12.37 16.70
CA GLU A 824 20.86 13.16 15.48
C GLU A 824 21.49 12.34 14.33
N ALA A 825 22.17 11.23 14.63
CA ALA A 825 22.69 10.28 13.63
C ALA A 825 21.61 9.58 12.76
N VAL A 826 20.37 9.47 13.26
CA VAL A 826 19.25 8.80 12.54
C VAL A 826 18.12 9.75 12.13
N ARG A 827 18.27 11.04 12.45
CA ARG A 827 17.35 12.08 12.01
C ARG A 827 17.76 12.63 10.63
N ARG A 828 16.82 13.28 9.94
CA ARG A 828 16.97 13.71 8.53
C ARG A 828 16.89 15.23 8.34
N ASP A 829 16.59 15.96 9.41
CA ASP A 829 16.44 17.41 9.50
C ASP A 829 17.76 18.15 9.81
N ASN A 830 18.87 17.42 9.98
CA ASN A 830 20.22 17.95 10.19
C ASN A 830 21.15 17.66 8.99
N CYS A 831 22.31 18.31 8.90
CA CYS A 831 23.26 18.10 7.79
C CYS A 831 24.01 16.76 7.90
N PRO A 832 24.52 16.17 6.78
CA PRO A 832 25.22 14.89 6.83
C PRO A 832 26.46 14.90 7.71
N LEU A 833 27.13 16.06 7.83
CA LEU A 833 28.29 16.26 8.70
C LEU A 833 27.96 15.96 10.17
N VAL A 834 26.83 16.45 10.69
CA VAL A 834 26.41 16.19 12.08
C VAL A 834 26.11 14.71 12.29
N ALA A 835 25.38 14.07 11.37
CA ALA A 835 25.08 12.64 11.47
C ALA A 835 26.35 11.77 11.41
N ASN A 836 27.29 12.10 10.53
CA ASN A 836 28.58 11.42 10.40
C ASN A 836 29.47 11.63 11.64
N LEU A 837 29.56 12.86 12.15
CA LEU A 837 30.32 13.19 13.35
C LEU A 837 29.78 12.44 14.57
N VAL A 838 28.46 12.50 14.83
CA VAL A 838 27.83 11.76 15.94
C VAL A 838 28.06 10.25 15.79
N THR A 839 27.95 9.70 14.58
CA THR A 839 28.22 8.27 14.33
C THR A 839 29.68 7.90 14.57
N ALA A 840 30.63 8.73 14.14
CA ALA A 840 32.06 8.52 14.35
C ALA A 840 32.43 8.61 15.84
N SER A 841 31.95 9.64 16.55
CA SER A 841 32.18 9.80 17.98
C SER A 841 31.57 8.65 18.79
N LEU A 842 30.35 8.20 18.47
CA LEU A 842 29.75 7.04 19.13
C LEU A 842 30.52 5.74 18.84
N ARG A 843 31.09 5.56 17.64
CA ARG A 843 31.97 4.41 17.36
C ARG A 843 33.24 4.43 18.21
N ARG A 844 33.97 5.56 18.24
CA ARG A 844 35.18 5.71 19.07
C ARG A 844 34.88 5.52 20.57
N LEU A 845 33.75 6.05 21.04
CA LEU A 845 33.35 5.99 22.45
C LEU A 845 32.84 4.60 22.88
N LEU A 846 32.00 3.94 22.08
CA LEU A 846 31.32 2.70 22.46
C LEU A 846 32.06 1.42 22.03
N ILE A 847 32.79 1.45 20.91
CA ILE A 847 33.55 0.30 20.38
C ILE A 847 34.99 0.37 20.87
N ASP A 848 35.72 1.43 20.52
CA ASP A 848 37.14 1.56 20.84
C ASP A 848 37.37 1.95 22.32
N ARG A 849 36.30 2.36 23.02
CA ARG A 849 36.31 2.83 24.42
C ARG A 849 37.31 3.97 24.68
N CYS A 850 37.60 4.77 23.65
CA CYS A 850 38.54 5.88 23.71
C CYS A 850 37.82 7.21 23.81
N ALA A 851 38.10 7.97 24.88
CA ALA A 851 37.55 9.30 25.12
C ALA A 851 38.42 10.44 24.54
N ASP A 852 39.67 10.15 24.17
CA ASP A 852 40.63 11.13 23.65
C ASP A 852 40.30 11.49 22.19
N LEU A 853 39.37 12.43 22.03
CA LEU A 853 38.86 12.88 20.74
C LEU A 853 39.86 13.70 19.89
N PHE A 854 41.05 14.00 20.44
CA PHE A 854 42.16 14.60 19.72
C PHE A 854 43.48 14.00 20.22
N PRO A 855 44.42 13.60 19.34
CA PRO A 855 45.80 13.45 19.76
C PRO A 855 46.32 14.84 20.22
N PRO A 856 47.17 14.92 21.25
CA PRO A 856 47.88 16.16 21.51
C PRO A 856 48.66 16.55 20.25
N GLY A 857 48.45 17.78 19.76
CA GLY A 857 49.17 18.28 18.59
C GLY A 857 50.68 18.16 18.80
N PRO A 858 51.48 17.90 17.74
CA PRO A 858 52.91 17.70 17.86
C PRO A 858 53.58 18.96 18.42
N GLY A 859 53.89 18.95 19.72
CA GLY A 859 54.37 20.12 20.46
C GLY A 859 54.21 20.03 21.99
N ALA A 860 53.32 19.18 22.52
CA ALA A 860 53.21 18.98 23.97
C ALA A 860 54.33 18.04 24.50
N ALA A 861 55.36 18.62 25.11
CA ALA A 861 56.44 17.86 25.74
C ALA A 861 55.97 17.14 27.03
N PRO A 862 56.53 15.96 27.36
CA PRO A 862 56.10 15.19 28.54
C PRO A 862 56.74 15.74 29.82
N GLY A 863 55.93 16.38 30.69
CA GLY A 863 56.41 16.77 32.03
C GLY A 863 55.64 17.90 32.72
N ALA A 864 54.45 17.63 33.24
CA ALA A 864 53.82 18.44 34.28
C ALA A 864 52.90 17.56 35.16
N PRO A 865 52.98 17.63 36.50
CA PRO A 865 52.11 16.87 37.40
C PRO A 865 50.68 17.44 37.43
N GLY A 866 49.70 16.61 37.78
CA GLY A 866 48.28 16.89 37.62
C GLY A 866 47.71 18.02 38.50
N LEU A 867 46.59 18.59 38.03
CA LEU A 867 45.74 19.52 38.76
C LEU A 867 44.40 18.84 39.13
N PRO A 868 43.81 19.12 40.30
CA PRO A 868 42.70 18.35 40.84
C PRO A 868 41.32 18.76 40.32
N LEU A 869 40.36 17.84 40.43
CA LEU A 869 38.93 18.03 40.15
C LEU A 869 38.34 19.26 40.88
N LEU A 870 37.77 20.19 40.11
CA LEU A 870 36.97 21.30 40.64
C LEU A 870 35.49 20.88 40.76
N SER A 871 34.94 21.04 41.96
CA SER A 871 33.57 20.69 42.30
C SER A 871 32.55 21.73 41.81
N LEU A 872 31.50 21.27 41.13
CA LEU A 872 30.41 22.13 40.64
C LEU A 872 29.33 22.29 41.72
N ALA A 873 29.50 23.30 42.57
CA ALA A 873 28.46 23.73 43.51
C ALA A 873 27.35 24.53 42.79
N LYS A 874 26.09 24.27 43.16
CA LYS A 874 24.90 24.95 42.62
C LYS A 874 24.96 26.47 42.87
N ARG A 875 24.61 27.28 41.86
CA ARG A 875 24.10 28.65 42.04
C ARG A 875 22.84 28.87 41.20
N THR A 876 21.87 29.53 41.80
CA THR A 876 20.56 29.91 41.23
C THR A 876 20.68 31.16 40.36
N PRO A 877 19.80 31.34 39.34
CA PRO A 877 19.74 32.56 38.55
C PRO A 877 18.88 33.66 39.22
N PRO A 878 19.20 34.96 39.02
CA PRO A 878 18.35 36.09 39.40
C PRO A 878 17.25 36.39 38.35
N PRO A 879 16.22 37.20 38.69
CA PRO A 879 15.00 37.39 37.87
C PRO A 879 15.17 38.38 36.70
N PRO A 880 14.22 38.40 35.73
CA PRO A 880 14.30 39.24 34.53
C PRO A 880 13.87 40.70 34.78
N ALA A 881 14.49 41.63 34.06
CA ALA A 881 14.06 43.02 33.93
C ALA A 881 13.32 43.25 32.60
N GLY A 882 12.36 44.18 32.60
CA GLY A 882 11.41 44.45 31.51
C GLY A 882 11.95 45.30 30.34
N PRO A 883 11.07 45.67 29.41
CA PRO A 883 11.43 46.05 28.04
C PRO A 883 11.64 47.55 27.82
N HIS A 884 12.45 47.89 26.82
CA HIS A 884 12.43 49.21 26.18
C HIS A 884 12.38 49.09 24.64
N THR A 885 11.83 50.14 24.03
CA THR A 885 11.27 50.18 22.68
C THR A 885 12.09 51.03 21.71
N HIS A 886 11.64 51.04 20.45
CA HIS A 886 11.91 51.99 19.36
C HIS A 886 12.91 51.62 18.24
N ASP A 887 12.28 51.35 17.10
CA ASP A 887 12.47 52.00 15.80
C ASP A 887 13.74 51.75 14.98
N VAL A 888 13.51 51.03 13.87
CA VAL A 888 14.39 50.94 12.71
C VAL A 888 13.90 51.93 11.65
N SER A 889 14.76 52.85 11.22
CA SER A 889 14.52 53.63 10.00
C SER A 889 15.81 53.94 9.23
N THR A 890 15.66 54.03 7.90
CA THR A 890 16.56 54.66 6.91
C THR A 890 18.00 54.14 6.72
N SER A 891 18.14 53.33 5.65
CA SER A 891 19.04 53.54 4.49
C SER A 891 20.51 53.98 4.69
N GLY A 892 21.45 53.18 4.16
CA GLY A 892 22.83 53.60 3.95
C GLY A 892 23.64 52.59 3.11
N SER A 893 23.62 52.73 1.79
CA SER A 893 24.46 51.96 0.88
C SER A 893 25.92 52.43 0.90
N TRP A 894 26.88 51.52 1.01
CA TRP A 894 28.29 51.81 0.74
C TRP A 894 28.90 50.81 -0.26
N GLN A 895 29.56 51.35 -1.26
CA GLN A 895 30.14 50.61 -2.38
C GLN A 895 31.43 49.90 -1.96
N TRP A 896 31.68 48.72 -2.53
CA TRP A 896 32.99 48.06 -2.48
C TRP A 896 33.82 48.49 -3.70
N ALA A 897 35.01 49.05 -3.45
CA ALA A 897 36.03 49.27 -4.46
C ALA A 897 37.02 48.10 -4.49
N LEU A 898 37.53 47.78 -5.68
CA LEU A 898 38.34 46.59 -5.96
C LEU A 898 39.83 46.77 -5.63
N GLY A 899 40.47 45.65 -5.27
CA GLY A 899 41.81 45.33 -5.78
C GLY A 899 42.92 45.19 -4.74
N LEU A 900 43.34 43.94 -4.51
CA LEU A 900 44.70 43.44 -4.81
C LEU A 900 44.68 41.90 -4.68
N GLY A 901 45.48 41.21 -5.51
CA GLY A 901 45.24 39.80 -5.87
C GLY A 901 45.94 38.75 -4.98
N PHE A 902 45.42 37.51 -5.05
CA PHE A 902 46.07 36.29 -4.55
C PHE A 902 46.51 35.40 -5.72
N PRO A 903 47.64 34.65 -5.60
CA PRO A 903 48.17 33.80 -6.67
C PRO A 903 47.37 32.49 -6.82
N PRO A 904 47.43 31.83 -8.00
CA PRO A 904 46.70 30.59 -8.26
C PRO A 904 47.31 29.39 -7.54
N ALA A 905 46.46 28.55 -6.94
CA ALA A 905 46.88 27.27 -6.37
C ALA A 905 47.10 26.23 -7.49
N THR A 906 48.25 25.55 -7.47
CA THR A 906 48.60 24.47 -8.39
C THR A 906 47.94 23.13 -7.99
N PRO A 907 47.57 22.28 -8.96
CA PRO A 907 46.97 20.98 -8.68
C PRO A 907 48.03 19.97 -8.20
N ILE A 908 47.72 19.24 -7.12
CA ILE A 908 48.56 18.16 -6.60
C ILE A 908 48.39 16.91 -7.46
N SER A 909 49.48 16.44 -8.04
CA SER A 909 49.57 15.20 -8.83
C SER A 909 49.81 13.99 -7.91
N ILE A 910 49.11 12.88 -8.18
CA ILE A 910 49.39 11.57 -7.57
C ILE A 910 50.34 10.80 -8.51
N PRO A 911 51.47 10.25 -8.04
CA PRO A 911 52.47 9.65 -8.91
C PRO A 911 52.09 8.25 -9.38
N ALA A 912 52.40 7.95 -10.65
CA ALA A 912 52.45 6.58 -11.15
C ALA A 912 53.81 5.94 -10.82
N ALA A 913 53.82 4.65 -10.51
CA ALA A 913 55.03 3.85 -10.42
C ALA A 913 54.83 2.53 -11.17
N SER A 914 55.51 2.38 -12.30
CA SER A 914 55.63 1.12 -13.04
C SER A 914 57.04 0.57 -12.88
N ASN A 915 57.17 -0.73 -12.58
CA ASN A 915 58.29 -1.51 -13.11
C ASN A 915 57.92 -2.99 -13.20
N CYS A 916 58.28 -3.58 -14.34
CA CYS A 916 58.10 -5.00 -14.67
C CYS A 916 59.43 -5.75 -14.40
N PRO A 917 59.46 -7.09 -14.46
CA PRO A 917 59.91 -7.68 -15.72
C PRO A 917 59.26 -9.02 -16.15
N GLN A 918 58.86 -9.07 -17.42
CA GLN A 918 59.12 -10.13 -18.43
C GLN A 918 59.11 -11.63 -18.02
N THR A 919 58.02 -12.33 -18.43
CA THR A 919 57.96 -13.51 -19.36
C THR A 919 59.10 -14.56 -19.42
N PRO A 920 58.82 -15.88 -19.70
CA PRO A 920 57.86 -16.32 -20.73
C PRO A 920 57.04 -17.62 -20.48
N SER A 921 56.23 -17.91 -21.51
CA SER A 921 55.31 -19.05 -21.75
C SER A 921 55.89 -20.47 -21.75
N ALA A 922 55.06 -21.47 -21.44
CA ALA A 922 54.91 -22.71 -22.23
C ALA A 922 53.61 -23.49 -21.90
N LEU A 923 52.96 -24.06 -22.92
CA LEU A 923 52.00 -25.18 -22.80
C LEU A 923 52.76 -26.50 -22.54
N PRO A 924 52.08 -27.57 -22.09
CA PRO A 924 51.78 -28.63 -23.06
C PRO A 924 50.45 -29.39 -22.87
N SER A 925 49.85 -29.74 -24.01
CA SER A 925 49.21 -31.04 -24.28
C SER A 925 50.18 -31.83 -25.22
N PRO A 926 50.01 -33.12 -25.61
CA PRO A 926 48.77 -33.93 -25.69
C PRO A 926 48.89 -35.48 -25.42
N HIS A 927 47.78 -36.22 -25.72
CA HIS A 927 47.64 -37.69 -25.92
C HIS A 927 47.87 -38.63 -24.70
N THR A 928 47.08 -39.69 -24.43
CA THR A 928 46.68 -40.83 -25.30
C THR A 928 45.39 -41.57 -24.85
N SER A 929 44.65 -42.15 -25.79
CA SER A 929 43.67 -43.28 -25.63
C SER A 929 44.41 -44.66 -25.69
N PRO A 930 43.82 -45.89 -25.48
CA PRO A 930 42.41 -46.39 -25.53
C PRO A 930 41.96 -47.17 -24.26
N GLY A 931 40.84 -47.93 -24.16
CA GLY A 931 39.63 -48.01 -25.01
C GLY A 931 39.10 -49.45 -25.33
N GLU A 932 38.11 -49.95 -24.57
CA GLU A 932 37.37 -51.24 -24.72
C GLU A 932 35.84 -50.94 -24.58
N SER A 933 35.04 -50.98 -25.66
CA SER A 933 34.30 -52.13 -26.25
C SER A 933 32.88 -52.33 -25.65
N LEU A 934 31.78 -51.91 -26.34
CA LEU A 934 30.95 -52.71 -27.30
C LEU A 934 30.00 -53.71 -26.56
N VAL A 935 28.70 -53.93 -26.86
CA VAL A 935 27.89 -53.62 -28.07
C VAL A 935 26.34 -53.82 -27.90
N LEU A 936 25.55 -53.24 -28.82
CA LEU A 936 24.17 -53.57 -29.30
C LEU A 936 22.87 -53.39 -28.47
N ALA A 937 21.82 -52.99 -29.21
CA ALA A 937 20.37 -52.94 -28.91
C ALA A 937 19.63 -54.03 -29.77
N PRO A 938 18.29 -54.05 -30.07
CA PRO A 938 17.13 -53.22 -29.64
C PRO A 938 15.76 -53.95 -29.41
N ARG A 939 14.69 -53.15 -29.18
CA ARG A 939 13.23 -53.35 -29.47
C ARG A 939 12.21 -53.82 -28.37
N PRO A 940 10.89 -53.48 -28.51
CA PRO A 940 9.82 -53.47 -27.46
C PRO A 940 8.74 -54.58 -27.71
N PRO A 941 7.43 -54.52 -27.33
CA PRO A 941 6.61 -53.62 -26.46
C PRO A 941 5.62 -54.34 -25.48
N ALA A 942 4.78 -53.59 -24.72
CA ALA A 942 3.34 -53.90 -24.46
C ALA A 942 2.60 -52.88 -23.54
N CYS A 943 1.28 -52.74 -23.75
CA CYS A 943 0.26 -51.98 -22.99
C CYS A 943 -0.61 -52.98 -22.14
N PRO A 944 -1.65 -52.61 -21.32
CA PRO A 944 -2.69 -51.60 -21.60
C PRO A 944 -3.33 -50.82 -20.41
N CYS A 945 -4.39 -50.07 -20.76
CA CYS A 945 -5.21 -49.11 -19.99
C CYS A 945 -5.98 -49.67 -18.77
N TRP A 946 -6.66 -48.78 -18.01
CA TRP A 946 -8.14 -48.79 -17.84
C TRP A 946 -8.70 -47.49 -17.23
N ASN A 947 -9.96 -47.17 -17.56
CA ASN A 947 -10.75 -46.06 -16.99
C ASN A 947 -11.48 -46.50 -15.71
N SER A 948 -11.73 -45.58 -14.76
CA SER A 948 -12.95 -45.65 -13.92
C SER A 948 -13.23 -44.37 -13.12
N ALA A 949 -14.40 -43.78 -13.38
CA ALA A 949 -15.30 -43.18 -12.38
C ALA A 949 -16.70 -43.80 -12.62
N PRO A 950 -17.72 -43.64 -11.75
CA PRO A 950 -17.75 -43.06 -10.41
C PRO A 950 -18.20 -44.10 -9.34
N GLY A 951 -18.25 -43.71 -8.05
CA GLY A 951 -18.78 -44.58 -6.99
C GLY A 951 -19.29 -43.82 -5.75
N SER A 952 -20.59 -43.93 -5.48
CA SER A 952 -21.27 -43.34 -4.32
C SER A 952 -21.39 -44.32 -3.14
N ARG A 953 -21.22 -43.79 -1.91
CA ARG A 953 -21.70 -44.29 -0.58
C ARG A 953 -21.09 -43.37 0.49
N SER A 954 -21.85 -42.51 1.18
CA SER A 954 -22.82 -42.76 2.26
C SER A 954 -22.21 -43.18 3.62
N SER A 955 -22.20 -42.22 4.55
CA SER A 955 -22.48 -42.33 6.00
C SER A 955 -21.55 -43.09 6.97
N VAL A 956 -21.50 -42.55 8.20
CA VAL A 956 -20.96 -43.12 9.48
C VAL A 956 -19.42 -43.12 9.56
N SER A 957 -18.75 -42.30 10.37
CA SER A 957 -19.01 -41.88 11.76
C SER A 957 -18.43 -40.50 12.08
#